data_AF-A0A3M2C7U1-F1
#
_entry.id   AF-A0A3M2C7U1-F1
#
_cell.length_a   1.000
_cell.length_b   1.000
_cell.length_c   1.000
_cell.angle_alpha   90.00
_cell.angle_beta   90.00
_cell.angle_gamma   90.00
#
_symmetry.space_group_name_H-M   'P 1'
#
loop_
_entity.id
_entity.type
_entity.pdbx_description
1 polymer ?
#
loop_
_entity_poly.entity_id
_entity_poly.type
_entity_poly.pdbx_seq_one_letter_code
_entity_poly.pdbx_strand_id
1 'polypeptide(L)'
;MKKNEADTRATLIDPKLKASGWTDTQVRREHYYQRDHQYTQGKVILIGNRVRRGEGRKVDYLLRLSESFPIAVVEAKAESEPADAGLEQAKRYAKDLSVPFAYSTNGHKIIEFDFFTNSSREINAFPNPKELWERWQLNLGATETPFGSDHRKTYGDEKRINPLLHPYCPQNRCGKHPFYFQAAAICEVIKRLIVGRKRILLTIATGTGKTFVAFQIIWKLIKSGWLQRGHPNRPARVLFLADRVILRDQAYNTFAPFSDGTSEPRSKIEGHPPNLTRDLYFGIYQTLWSPDKDGKRLFEKFPKDFFDLVIIDECHRSGFGTWREILDHFGSAVHLGMTATPKQDENIDTYAYFCSEEPEVDIDPNNSERGKWRPPAYQYSLGRGIEDGFLATYKVHRVRTTVDASGLRLQDAIEQGAEVFVPGDVNPRELYMTPQFEREITLPDRTQTMVKHLAGLLRRFGNRDKTMVFCVDMEHARLVARLLQDEFGPGTGLSNYAVPIISEEGEEGRKALEAFADSDKLAPVVATTAELLSTGVDVPSCRNIVFMKTVSSPILFKQIVGRGSRLDPGTDKYWFRIIDFTGATRLFDEWDRPPVPPPEPPKGPQTAVLKGCVYHFDTKQVLVGAQVSVQTGPNNQRGPVQTDEHGCFLFERLPAGNLQLFVSARGFVNRSINVETIADETIEIKVPLKPVKEKGGKIRVKGLEVTIADEAVFTIEATGQQLTLEQYRNYARERILANAKSEDDLRAIWIDSARRKAFLEDLSNSSVHPQVLAEILDQSDADAFDFLCHLAFGSPLRVRSERAEAFINREQAFIHRHGEDARRVILELLDKYRVGGIDQIEPEVFSVSPFHEWGGAVKISQTFGGPKKLRKSLREMRERIYAEGLAK
;
A
#
# COMPACT_ATOMS: atom_id res chain seq x y z
N MET A 1 48.07 -6.53 7.01
CA MET A 1 47.02 -5.53 6.73
C MET A 1 45.79 -5.93 7.53
N LYS A 2 45.04 -4.96 8.09
CA LYS A 2 43.73 -5.25 8.66
C LYS A 2 42.79 -5.68 7.52
N LYS A 3 41.98 -6.70 7.78
CA LYS A 3 41.07 -7.31 6.79
C LYS A 3 39.94 -6.35 6.45
N ASN A 4 39.57 -6.27 5.17
CA ASN A 4 38.33 -5.62 4.76
C ASN A 4 37.13 -6.46 5.26
N GLU A 5 35.90 -5.96 5.09
CA GLU A 5 34.70 -6.65 5.58
C GLU A 5 34.51 -8.06 4.98
N ALA A 6 34.77 -8.23 3.68
CA ALA A 6 34.65 -9.53 3.01
C ALA A 6 35.66 -10.56 3.54
N ASP A 7 36.92 -10.13 3.74
CA ASP A 7 37.98 -10.95 4.32
C ASP A 7 37.69 -11.27 5.80
N THR A 8 37.11 -10.32 6.53
CA THR A 8 36.68 -10.48 7.93
C THR A 8 35.57 -11.54 8.02
N ARG A 9 34.57 -11.45 7.13
CA ARG A 9 33.51 -12.44 6.98
C ARG A 9 34.07 -13.84 6.75
N ALA A 10 34.91 -14.00 5.72
CA ALA A 10 35.42 -15.30 5.32
C ALA A 10 36.38 -15.95 6.33
N THR A 11 37.24 -15.16 6.97
CA THR A 11 38.34 -15.72 7.77
C THR A 11 38.09 -15.69 9.28
N LEU A 12 37.15 -14.87 9.76
CA LEU A 12 36.87 -14.72 11.20
C LEU A 12 35.42 -15.09 11.55
N ILE A 13 34.43 -14.57 10.83
CA ILE A 13 33.00 -14.73 11.20
C ILE A 13 32.49 -16.12 10.81
N ASP A 14 32.73 -16.56 9.59
CA ASP A 14 32.30 -17.87 9.09
C ASP A 14 32.81 -19.05 9.94
N PRO A 15 34.11 -19.13 10.28
CA PRO A 15 34.61 -20.16 11.19
C PRO A 15 33.91 -20.13 12.55
N LYS A 16 33.58 -18.95 13.08
CA LYS A 16 32.88 -18.81 14.37
C LYS A 16 31.42 -19.30 14.29
N LEU A 17 30.70 -18.99 13.22
CA LEU A 17 29.34 -19.52 13.00
C LEU A 17 29.37 -21.06 12.88
N LYS A 18 30.30 -21.61 12.09
CA LYS A 18 30.47 -23.06 11.92
C LYS A 18 30.88 -23.76 13.22
N ALA A 19 31.80 -23.17 13.98
CA ALA A 19 32.20 -23.67 15.30
C ALA A 19 31.03 -23.65 16.31
N SER A 20 30.08 -22.73 16.13
CA SER A 20 28.86 -22.65 16.92
C SER A 20 27.75 -23.60 16.41
N GLY A 21 28.07 -24.52 15.50
CA GLY A 21 27.14 -25.57 15.05
C GLY A 21 26.16 -25.16 13.96
N TRP A 22 26.32 -23.98 13.35
CA TRP A 22 25.52 -23.57 12.21
C TRP A 22 25.99 -24.25 10.92
N THR A 23 25.06 -24.87 10.17
CA THR A 23 25.35 -25.51 8.88
C THR A 23 25.20 -24.56 7.70
N ASP A 24 25.78 -24.90 6.56
CA ASP A 24 25.64 -24.12 5.32
C ASP A 24 24.19 -24.01 4.82
N THR A 25 23.30 -24.93 5.22
CA THR A 25 21.87 -24.89 4.90
C THR A 25 21.07 -23.99 5.85
N GLN A 26 21.58 -23.76 7.06
CA GLN A 26 20.98 -22.91 8.10
C GLN A 26 21.52 -21.48 8.05
N VAL A 27 22.72 -21.29 7.54
CA VAL A 27 23.31 -19.98 7.30
C VAL A 27 23.07 -19.61 5.85
N ARG A 28 22.14 -18.68 5.62
CA ARG A 28 22.12 -18.00 4.33
C ARG A 28 23.16 -16.88 4.38
N ARG A 29 24.37 -17.24 3.94
CA ARG A 29 25.47 -16.34 3.56
C ARG A 29 25.33 -16.03 2.07
N GLU A 30 25.70 -14.82 1.63
CA GLU A 30 25.93 -14.52 0.21
C GLU A 30 26.82 -15.63 -0.40
N HIS A 31 26.24 -16.48 -1.26
CA HIS A 31 26.99 -17.56 -1.89
C HIS A 31 28.05 -16.93 -2.78
N TYR A 32 29.30 -17.38 -2.68
CA TYR A 32 30.53 -16.79 -3.24
C TYR A 32 30.52 -16.54 -4.78
N TYR A 33 29.42 -16.86 -5.48
CA TYR A 33 29.21 -16.67 -6.92
C TYR A 33 27.90 -15.92 -7.29
N GLN A 34 27.10 -15.48 -6.32
CA GLN A 34 25.97 -14.55 -6.52
C GLN A 34 26.13 -13.37 -5.56
N ARG A 35 26.77 -12.30 -6.04
CA ARG A 35 26.73 -10.99 -5.34
C ARG A 35 25.26 -10.54 -5.24
N ASP A 36 24.88 -10.09 -4.05
CA ASP A 36 23.65 -9.34 -3.75
C ASP A 36 22.32 -10.14 -3.66
N HIS A 37 22.12 -10.91 -2.57
CA HIS A 37 20.78 -11.40 -2.21
C HIS A 37 20.04 -10.35 -1.38
N GLN A 38 19.55 -9.31 -2.06
CA GLN A 38 18.72 -8.27 -1.45
C GLN A 38 17.37 -8.88 -1.04
N TYR A 39 16.92 -8.62 0.20
CA TYR A 39 15.59 -9.05 0.64
C TYR A 39 14.49 -8.09 0.19
N THR A 40 14.87 -6.88 -0.27
CA THR A 40 14.00 -5.95 -1.00
C THR A 40 14.49 -5.81 -2.44
N GLN A 41 13.63 -5.32 -3.34
CA GLN A 41 13.97 -5.14 -4.76
C GLN A 41 14.48 -3.74 -5.10
N GLY A 42 14.64 -2.88 -4.09
CA GLY A 42 14.99 -1.47 -4.26
C GLY A 42 13.83 -0.64 -4.81
N LYS A 43 13.62 0.54 -4.23
CA LYS A 43 12.55 1.48 -4.61
C LYS A 43 12.54 1.72 -6.11
N VAL A 44 11.36 1.71 -6.72
CA VAL A 44 11.17 2.17 -8.09
C VAL A 44 11.28 3.69 -8.09
N ILE A 45 12.34 4.22 -8.70
CA ILE A 45 12.61 5.66 -8.84
C ILE A 45 12.30 6.06 -10.28
N LEU A 46 11.50 7.11 -10.43
CA LEU A 46 11.17 7.68 -11.72
C LEU A 46 12.18 8.78 -12.05
N ILE A 47 12.81 8.67 -13.23
CA ILE A 47 13.67 9.71 -13.79
C ILE A 47 13.10 10.00 -15.18
N GLY A 48 12.32 11.08 -15.34
CA GLY A 48 11.52 11.25 -16.55
C GLY A 48 10.40 10.21 -16.65
N ASN A 49 10.31 9.61 -17.84
CA ASN A 49 9.52 8.41 -18.12
C ASN A 49 10.33 7.11 -17.95
N ARG A 50 11.61 7.19 -17.54
CA ARG A 50 12.47 6.01 -17.34
C ARG A 50 12.39 5.52 -15.91
N VAL A 51 12.48 4.21 -15.78
CA VAL A 51 12.45 3.53 -14.49
C VAL A 51 13.88 3.16 -14.11
N ARG A 52 14.30 3.60 -12.93
CA ARG A 52 15.51 3.12 -12.27
C ARG A 52 15.12 2.45 -10.96
N ARG A 53 15.75 1.34 -10.61
CA ARG A 53 15.63 0.78 -9.26
C ARG A 53 16.73 1.36 -8.38
N GLY A 54 16.36 1.76 -7.17
CA GLY A 54 17.30 2.05 -6.10
C GLY A 54 18.01 0.79 -5.63
N GLU A 55 18.92 0.94 -4.68
CA GLU A 55 19.61 -0.20 -4.08
C GLU A 55 18.64 -0.98 -3.17
N GLY A 56 18.55 -2.29 -3.37
CA GLY A 56 17.80 -3.16 -2.47
C GLY A 56 18.56 -3.38 -1.17
N ARG A 57 17.82 -3.59 -0.09
CA ARG A 57 18.39 -3.81 1.23
C ARG A 57 18.87 -5.25 1.35
N LYS A 58 20.05 -5.45 1.94
CA LYS A 58 20.67 -6.75 2.15
C LYS A 58 21.14 -6.90 3.59
N VAL A 59 21.19 -8.15 4.04
CA VAL A 59 21.74 -8.56 5.33
C VAL A 59 22.97 -9.43 5.08
N ASP A 60 24.02 -9.28 5.87
CA ASP A 60 25.25 -10.05 5.64
C ASP A 60 25.07 -11.54 5.93
N TYR A 61 24.36 -11.85 7.03
CA TYR A 61 23.95 -13.21 7.35
C TYR A 61 22.53 -13.25 7.88
N LEU A 62 21.77 -14.23 7.40
CA LEU A 62 20.48 -14.61 7.95
C LEU A 62 20.56 -16.03 8.49
N LEU A 63 20.44 -16.16 9.81
CA LEU A 63 20.49 -17.42 10.53
C LEU A 63 19.09 -18.02 10.61
N ARG A 64 18.93 -19.27 10.16
CA ARG A 64 17.64 -19.96 10.03
C ARG A 64 17.67 -21.33 10.68
N LEU A 65 16.63 -21.68 11.43
CA LEU A 65 16.50 -23.03 11.99
C LEU A 65 16.01 -24.03 10.95
N SER A 66 15.13 -23.57 10.06
CA SER A 66 14.69 -24.28 8.87
C SER A 66 14.61 -23.30 7.70
N GLU A 67 14.48 -23.80 6.48
CA GLU A 67 14.32 -22.94 5.30
C GLU A 67 13.19 -21.90 5.48
N SER A 68 12.12 -22.28 6.18
CA SER A 68 10.93 -21.47 6.39
C SER A 68 10.92 -20.65 7.68
N PHE A 69 11.92 -20.78 8.55
CA PHE A 69 11.98 -20.10 9.85
C PHE A 69 13.34 -19.42 10.14
N PRO A 70 13.48 -18.12 9.83
CA PRO A 70 14.61 -17.32 10.27
C PRO A 70 14.53 -17.00 11.77
N ILE A 71 15.68 -16.92 12.45
CA ILE A 71 15.73 -16.64 13.89
C ILE A 71 16.69 -15.52 14.27
N ALA A 72 17.68 -15.19 13.44
CA ALA A 72 18.58 -14.08 13.72
C ALA A 72 19.23 -13.48 12.47
N VAL A 73 19.72 -12.24 12.62
CA VAL A 73 20.54 -11.55 11.61
C VAL A 73 21.93 -11.23 12.18
N VAL A 74 22.96 -11.26 11.34
CA VAL A 74 24.30 -10.78 11.68
C VAL A 74 24.72 -9.69 10.70
N GLU A 75 25.14 -8.55 11.22
CA GLU A 75 25.78 -7.46 10.50
C GLU A 75 27.29 -7.52 10.73
N ALA A 76 28.05 -7.66 9.65
CA ALA A 76 29.50 -7.68 9.68
C ALA A 76 30.08 -6.27 9.48
N LYS A 77 31.22 -6.01 10.10
CA LYS A 77 32.05 -4.83 9.83
C LYS A 77 33.47 -5.26 9.51
N ALA A 78 34.23 -4.38 8.87
CA ALA A 78 35.65 -4.62 8.64
C ALA A 78 36.40 -4.77 9.97
N GLU A 79 37.50 -5.53 9.99
CA GLU A 79 38.29 -5.79 11.20
C GLU A 79 38.78 -4.50 11.89
N SER A 80 38.95 -3.41 11.14
CA SER A 80 39.34 -2.10 11.68
C SER A 80 38.22 -1.34 12.37
N GLU A 81 36.97 -1.66 12.09
CA GLU A 81 35.80 -0.92 12.56
C GLU A 81 35.33 -1.44 13.94
N PRO A 82 34.70 -0.57 14.75
CA PRO A 82 34.03 -1.00 15.98
C PRO A 82 32.87 -1.97 15.70
N ALA A 83 32.74 -3.02 16.50
CA ALA A 83 31.68 -4.02 16.33
C ALA A 83 30.28 -3.48 16.65
N ASP A 84 30.17 -2.48 17.51
CA ASP A 84 28.93 -1.79 17.89
C ASP A 84 28.40 -0.86 16.78
N ALA A 85 29.25 -0.42 15.85
CA ALA A 85 28.86 0.47 14.75
C ALA A 85 27.77 -0.11 13.83
N GLY A 86 27.64 -1.45 13.76
CA GLY A 86 26.59 -2.12 12.99
C GLY A 86 25.34 -2.48 13.77
N LEU A 87 25.26 -2.19 15.08
CA LEU A 87 24.19 -2.72 15.93
C LEU A 87 22.80 -2.16 15.56
N GLU A 88 22.67 -0.85 15.35
CA GLU A 88 21.39 -0.26 14.96
C GLU A 88 20.92 -0.73 13.57
N GLN A 89 21.87 -0.97 12.66
CA GLN A 89 21.59 -1.57 11.36
C GLN A 89 21.09 -3.01 11.50
N ALA A 90 21.74 -3.84 12.33
CA ALA A 90 21.30 -5.19 12.63
C ALA A 90 19.91 -5.21 13.29
N LYS A 91 19.63 -4.30 14.23
CA LYS A 91 18.30 -4.15 14.86
C LYS A 91 17.23 -3.78 13.84
N ARG A 92 17.52 -2.88 12.90
CA ARG A 92 16.60 -2.51 11.81
C ARG A 92 16.26 -3.72 10.93
N TYR A 93 17.27 -4.49 10.53
CA TYR A 93 17.07 -5.72 9.75
C TYR A 93 16.31 -6.80 10.51
N ALA A 94 16.57 -6.94 11.81
CA ALA A 94 15.84 -7.87 12.66
C ALA A 94 14.36 -7.52 12.76
N LYS A 95 14.04 -6.23 12.94
CA LYS A 95 12.65 -5.72 12.90
C LYS A 95 12.00 -5.96 11.54
N ASP A 96 12.72 -5.71 10.43
CA ASP A 96 12.19 -5.93 9.09
C ASP A 96 11.81 -7.39 8.84
N LEU A 97 12.68 -8.31 9.24
CA LEU A 97 12.53 -9.75 9.01
C LEU A 97 11.72 -10.45 10.11
N SER A 98 11.21 -9.70 11.10
CA SER A 98 10.51 -10.21 12.29
C SER A 98 11.28 -11.32 13.05
N VAL A 99 12.59 -11.12 13.22
CA VAL A 99 13.46 -12.03 13.99
C VAL A 99 13.83 -11.47 15.36
N PRO A 100 13.94 -12.32 16.40
CA PRO A 100 14.14 -11.90 17.78
C PRO A 100 15.58 -11.54 18.17
N PHE A 101 16.59 -11.94 17.39
CA PHE A 101 18.00 -11.72 17.74
C PHE A 101 18.74 -10.99 16.62
N ALA A 102 19.51 -9.97 17.00
CA ALA A 102 20.37 -9.22 16.09
C ALA A 102 21.81 -9.26 16.60
N TYR A 103 22.77 -9.45 15.70
CA TYR A 103 24.19 -9.45 16.03
C TYR A 103 24.94 -8.44 15.19
N SER A 104 25.96 -7.80 15.78
CA SER A 104 26.96 -7.06 15.04
C SER A 104 28.38 -7.49 15.44
N THR A 105 29.27 -7.63 14.46
CA THR A 105 30.61 -8.18 14.69
C THR A 105 31.63 -7.66 13.69
N ASN A 106 32.87 -7.48 14.15
CA ASN A 106 34.05 -7.23 13.31
C ASN A 106 34.97 -8.47 13.24
N GLY A 107 34.43 -9.66 13.52
CA GLY A 107 35.16 -10.92 13.58
C GLY A 107 35.84 -11.21 14.92
N HIS A 108 36.22 -10.20 15.70
CA HIS A 108 36.82 -10.39 17.03
C HIS A 108 35.79 -10.32 18.14
N LYS A 109 35.03 -9.23 18.19
CA LYS A 109 33.92 -9.02 19.14
C LYS A 109 32.58 -9.35 18.51
N ILE A 110 31.63 -9.81 19.31
CA ILE A 110 30.25 -10.06 18.88
C ILE A 110 29.33 -9.36 19.87
N ILE A 111 28.52 -8.44 19.37
CA ILE A 111 27.50 -7.73 20.14
C ILE A 111 26.14 -8.31 19.78
N GLU A 112 25.42 -8.85 20.75
CA GLU A 112 24.05 -9.33 20.63
C GLU A 112 23.09 -8.25 21.09
N PHE A 113 21.96 -8.09 20.39
CA PHE A 113 20.75 -7.43 20.89
C PHE A 113 19.60 -8.44 20.86
N ASP A 114 18.97 -8.62 22.02
CA ASP A 114 17.85 -9.54 22.22
C ASP A 114 16.54 -8.75 22.39
N PHE A 115 15.61 -8.93 21.45
CA PHE A 115 14.32 -8.23 21.46
C PHE A 115 13.36 -8.70 22.55
N PHE A 116 13.59 -9.86 23.17
CA PHE A 116 12.80 -10.30 24.32
C PHE A 116 13.18 -9.56 25.60
N THR A 117 14.47 -9.23 25.76
CA THR A 117 14.97 -8.49 26.93
C THR A 117 15.14 -6.99 26.68
N ASN A 118 15.08 -6.57 25.40
CA ASN A 118 15.41 -5.22 24.93
C ASN A 118 16.78 -4.72 25.40
N SER A 119 17.76 -5.62 25.49
CA SER A 119 19.10 -5.32 25.97
C SER A 119 20.18 -5.78 24.99
N SER A 120 21.35 -5.12 25.03
CA SER A 120 22.54 -5.53 24.30
C SER A 120 23.63 -6.05 25.23
N ARG A 121 24.43 -7.00 24.74
CA ARG A 121 25.61 -7.51 25.46
C ARG A 121 26.70 -7.98 24.50
N GLU A 122 27.94 -7.93 24.96
CA GLU A 122 29.08 -8.56 24.28
C GLU A 122 29.10 -10.07 24.62
N ILE A 123 29.24 -10.92 23.61
CA ILE A 123 29.30 -12.38 23.74
C ILE A 123 30.59 -12.93 23.13
N ASN A 124 31.07 -14.05 23.67
CA ASN A 124 32.35 -14.65 23.25
C ASN A 124 32.23 -15.54 22.01
N ALA A 125 31.06 -16.11 21.76
CA ALA A 125 30.76 -16.97 20.62
C ALA A 125 29.29 -16.80 20.20
N PHE A 126 28.97 -17.11 18.94
CA PHE A 126 27.57 -17.11 18.51
C PHE A 126 26.79 -18.21 19.23
N PRO A 127 25.54 -17.97 19.62
CA PRO A 127 24.69 -19.03 20.13
C PRO A 127 24.44 -20.08 19.04
N ASN A 128 24.35 -21.34 19.43
CA ASN A 128 24.06 -22.42 18.50
C ASN A 128 22.55 -22.45 18.13
N PRO A 129 22.13 -23.12 17.04
CA PRO A 129 20.73 -23.16 16.62
C PRO A 129 19.76 -23.65 17.71
N LYS A 130 20.17 -24.65 18.50
CA LYS A 130 19.35 -25.23 19.57
C LYS A 130 19.15 -24.22 20.72
N GLU A 131 20.20 -23.51 21.09
CA GLU A 131 20.16 -22.48 22.14
C GLU A 131 19.23 -21.32 21.75
N LEU A 132 19.34 -20.78 20.53
CA LEU A 132 18.43 -19.71 20.09
C LEU A 132 17.00 -20.17 20.04
N TRP A 133 16.78 -21.42 19.65
CA TRP A 133 15.46 -22.00 19.65
C TRP A 133 14.90 -22.14 21.08
N GLU A 134 15.67 -22.66 22.03
CA GLU A 134 15.27 -22.78 23.45
C GLU A 134 14.94 -21.40 24.05
N ARG A 135 15.78 -20.38 23.81
CA ARG A 135 15.52 -19.00 24.23
C ARG A 135 14.22 -18.47 23.61
N TRP A 136 13.99 -18.72 22.32
CA TRP A 136 12.78 -18.29 21.63
C TRP A 136 11.52 -18.94 22.22
N GLN A 137 11.58 -20.23 22.54
CA GLN A 137 10.45 -20.95 23.15
C GLN A 137 10.12 -20.46 24.54
N LEU A 138 11.14 -20.29 25.37
CA LEU A 138 11.01 -19.80 26.74
C LEU A 138 10.34 -18.42 26.77
N ASN A 139 10.76 -17.51 25.88
CA ASN A 139 10.22 -16.17 25.83
C ASN A 139 8.82 -16.08 25.17
N LEU A 140 8.41 -17.07 24.38
CA LEU A 140 7.04 -17.15 23.87
C LEU A 140 6.05 -17.81 24.83
N GLY A 141 6.52 -18.34 25.97
CA GLY A 141 5.69 -19.15 26.86
C GLY A 141 5.22 -20.46 26.21
N ALA A 142 5.90 -20.91 25.14
CA ALA A 142 5.56 -22.14 24.44
C ALA A 142 6.30 -23.32 25.09
N THR A 143 5.59 -24.14 25.87
CA THR A 143 6.15 -25.32 26.57
C THR A 143 6.37 -26.54 25.65
N GLU A 144 6.17 -26.44 24.33
CA GLU A 144 6.43 -27.57 23.42
C GLU A 144 7.93 -27.71 23.14
N THR A 145 8.64 -28.56 23.89
CA THR A 145 10.00 -29.01 23.55
C THR A 145 10.09 -29.58 22.12
N PRO A 146 11.13 -29.27 21.33
CA PRO A 146 11.39 -29.97 20.08
C PRO A 146 12.85 -30.39 20.04
N PHE A 147 13.18 -31.31 20.91
CA PHE A 147 14.13 -32.35 20.59
C PHE A 147 13.62 -33.54 21.38
N GLY A 148 12.70 -34.29 20.77
CA GLY A 148 12.47 -35.66 21.18
C GLY A 148 13.82 -36.37 21.04
N SER A 149 14.48 -36.62 22.16
CA SER A 149 15.53 -37.61 22.29
C SER A 149 14.90 -38.99 22.14
N ASP A 150 14.33 -39.28 20.97
CA ASP A 150 13.80 -40.59 20.68
C ASP A 150 14.34 -41.04 19.33
N HIS A 151 15.45 -41.78 19.40
CA HIS A 151 16.05 -42.51 18.28
C HIS A 151 15.19 -43.70 17.83
N ARG A 152 13.87 -43.63 18.00
CA ARG A 152 12.91 -44.59 17.47
C ARG A 152 12.02 -43.90 16.45
N LYS A 153 12.52 -43.84 15.22
CA LYS A 153 11.69 -43.64 14.02
C LYS A 153 10.62 -44.74 13.98
N THR A 154 9.45 -44.46 14.52
CA THR A 154 8.26 -45.26 14.30
C THR A 154 7.54 -44.71 13.07
N TYR A 155 7.17 -45.58 12.13
CA TYR A 155 6.47 -45.21 10.90
C TYR A 155 5.16 -44.47 11.26
N GLY A 156 5.09 -43.16 11.02
CA GLY A 156 3.89 -42.33 11.28
C GLY A 156 4.12 -41.01 12.04
N ASP A 157 5.26 -40.84 12.75
CA ASP A 157 5.54 -39.64 13.56
C ASP A 157 6.06 -38.41 12.76
N GLU A 158 6.26 -38.54 11.45
CA GLU A 158 6.68 -37.44 10.57
C GLU A 158 5.64 -36.30 10.50
N LYS A 159 4.39 -36.55 10.90
CA LYS A 159 3.26 -35.62 10.82
C LYS A 159 3.08 -34.69 12.03
N ARG A 160 4.06 -34.56 12.94
CA ARG A 160 3.92 -33.75 14.17
C ARG A 160 5.02 -32.72 14.36
N ILE A 161 5.42 -32.05 13.28
CA ILE A 161 6.45 -31.00 13.32
C ILE A 161 5.81 -29.66 13.73
N ASN A 162 6.57 -28.81 14.43
CA ASN A 162 6.13 -27.43 14.70
C ASN A 162 5.83 -26.71 13.35
N PRO A 163 4.63 -26.13 13.16
CA PRO A 163 4.24 -25.53 11.88
C PRO A 163 5.19 -24.43 11.42
N LEU A 164 5.89 -23.74 12.34
CA LEU A 164 6.91 -22.75 11.98
C LEU A 164 8.07 -23.38 11.21
N LEU A 165 8.51 -24.57 11.61
CA LEU A 165 9.65 -25.27 11.01
C LEU A 165 9.27 -26.01 9.72
N HIS A 166 7.99 -26.32 9.53
CA HIS A 166 7.51 -27.01 8.31
C HIS A 166 7.80 -26.17 7.05
N PRO A 167 8.27 -26.75 5.94
CA PRO A 167 8.55 -25.99 4.71
C PRO A 167 7.31 -25.32 4.13
N TYR A 168 7.52 -24.26 3.36
CA TYR A 168 6.47 -23.65 2.54
C TYR A 168 6.02 -24.62 1.44
N CYS A 169 4.92 -24.32 0.77
CA CYS A 169 4.60 -25.03 -0.47
C CYS A 169 5.75 -24.82 -1.47
N PRO A 170 6.30 -25.89 -2.06
CA PRO A 170 7.40 -25.78 -3.02
C PRO A 170 7.04 -24.96 -4.26
N GLN A 171 8.00 -24.18 -4.79
CA GLN A 171 7.77 -23.31 -5.95
C GLN A 171 7.33 -24.06 -7.21
N ASN A 172 7.81 -25.28 -7.42
CA ASN A 172 7.35 -26.12 -8.54
C ASN A 172 5.86 -26.51 -8.42
N ARG A 173 5.26 -26.43 -7.23
CA ARG A 173 3.86 -26.76 -6.97
C ARG A 173 2.96 -25.52 -6.90
N CYS A 174 3.40 -24.44 -6.24
CA CYS A 174 2.61 -23.21 -6.11
C CYS A 174 3.08 -22.04 -6.98
N GLY A 175 4.10 -22.23 -7.82
CA GLY A 175 4.63 -21.26 -8.78
C GLY A 175 5.44 -20.10 -8.18
N LYS A 176 5.39 -19.89 -6.86
CA LYS A 176 5.98 -18.71 -6.19
C LYS A 176 6.54 -19.07 -4.81
N HIS A 177 7.55 -18.33 -4.36
CA HIS A 177 8.04 -18.33 -2.98
C HIS A 177 7.59 -17.06 -2.23
N PRO A 178 7.40 -17.11 -0.90
CA PRO A 178 7.07 -15.92 -0.11
C PRO A 178 8.17 -14.87 -0.13
N PHE A 179 7.80 -13.60 -0.33
CA PHE A 179 8.67 -12.46 -0.04
C PHE A 179 8.94 -12.34 1.47
N TYR A 180 9.95 -11.56 1.85
CA TYR A 180 10.36 -11.43 3.26
C TYR A 180 9.20 -11.04 4.18
N PHE A 181 8.41 -10.03 3.79
CA PHE A 181 7.28 -9.54 4.59
C PHE A 181 6.11 -10.52 4.63
N GLN A 182 5.95 -11.36 3.59
CA GLN A 182 4.97 -12.44 3.60
C GLN A 182 5.40 -13.54 4.56
N ALA A 183 6.67 -13.94 4.52
CA ALA A 183 7.25 -14.91 5.46
C ALA A 183 7.15 -14.41 6.91
N ALA A 184 7.45 -13.13 7.16
CA ALA A 184 7.27 -12.48 8.46
C ALA A 184 5.80 -12.54 8.91
N ALA A 185 4.85 -12.14 8.06
CA ALA A 185 3.41 -12.22 8.37
C ALA A 185 2.96 -13.66 8.71
N ILE A 186 3.38 -14.64 7.91
CA ILE A 186 3.06 -16.06 8.15
C ILE A 186 3.62 -16.52 9.50
N CYS A 187 4.87 -16.16 9.81
CA CYS A 187 5.50 -16.50 11.08
C CYS A 187 4.78 -15.84 12.26
N GLU A 188 4.44 -14.55 12.17
CA GLU A 188 3.72 -13.84 13.24
C GLU A 188 2.33 -14.44 13.52
N VAL A 189 1.59 -14.85 12.48
CA VAL A 189 0.32 -15.57 12.69
C VAL A 189 0.55 -16.90 13.38
N ILE A 190 1.45 -17.73 12.87
CA ILE A 190 1.69 -19.07 13.45
C ILE A 190 2.21 -18.98 14.89
N LYS A 191 3.05 -17.97 15.22
CA LYS A 191 3.47 -17.69 16.61
C LYS A 191 2.27 -17.52 17.53
N ARG A 192 1.28 -16.73 17.11
CA ARG A 192 0.05 -16.44 17.87
C ARG A 192 -0.83 -17.68 18.03
N LEU A 193 -0.91 -18.51 16.99
CA LEU A 193 -1.60 -19.80 17.06
C LEU A 193 -0.96 -20.75 18.07
N ILE A 194 0.37 -20.83 18.09
CA ILE A 194 1.11 -21.70 19.02
C ILE A 194 0.88 -21.29 20.48
N VAL A 195 0.80 -19.98 20.76
CA VAL A 195 0.48 -19.48 22.12
C VAL A 195 -1.02 -19.50 22.44
N GLY A 196 -1.85 -20.11 21.57
CA GLY A 196 -3.27 -20.33 21.81
C GLY A 196 -4.19 -19.16 21.48
N ARG A 197 -3.71 -18.11 20.79
CA ARG A 197 -4.56 -17.00 20.37
C ARG A 197 -5.52 -17.42 19.25
N LYS A 198 -6.78 -17.01 19.39
CA LYS A 198 -7.87 -17.34 18.48
C LYS A 198 -8.35 -16.16 17.66
N ARG A 199 -7.96 -14.93 17.99
CA ARG A 199 -8.33 -13.72 17.23
C ARG A 199 -7.07 -13.03 16.76
N ILE A 200 -6.88 -13.00 15.43
CA ILE A 200 -5.64 -12.53 14.80
C ILE A 200 -5.99 -11.64 13.62
N LEU A 201 -5.30 -10.50 13.50
CA LEU A 201 -5.44 -9.56 12.37
C LEU A 201 -4.13 -9.45 11.58
N LEU A 202 -4.22 -9.50 10.25
CA LEU A 202 -3.17 -9.08 9.33
C LEU A 202 -3.60 -7.83 8.56
N THR A 203 -2.77 -6.80 8.58
CA THR A 203 -2.99 -5.56 7.81
C THR A 203 -1.92 -5.44 6.74
N ILE A 204 -2.23 -5.88 5.52
CA ILE A 204 -1.24 -6.00 4.45
C ILE A 204 -1.81 -5.36 3.17
N ALA A 205 -1.10 -4.37 2.61
CA ALA A 205 -1.56 -3.54 1.49
C ALA A 205 -2.03 -4.36 0.27
N THR A 206 -2.98 -3.83 -0.48
CA THR A 206 -3.45 -4.45 -1.74
C THR A 206 -2.28 -4.63 -2.73
N GLY A 207 -2.28 -5.75 -3.46
CA GLY A 207 -1.22 -6.08 -4.43
C GLY A 207 -0.05 -6.87 -3.86
N THR A 208 0.02 -7.07 -2.55
CA THR A 208 1.15 -7.74 -1.88
C THR A 208 0.91 -9.24 -1.59
N GLY A 209 -0.16 -9.83 -2.13
CA GLY A 209 -0.39 -11.29 -2.09
C GLY A 209 -1.11 -11.85 -0.85
N LYS A 210 -2.10 -11.15 -0.29
CA LYS A 210 -2.90 -11.61 0.87
C LYS A 210 -3.39 -13.07 0.76
N THR A 211 -4.03 -13.43 -0.35
CA THR A 211 -4.54 -14.79 -0.59
C THR A 211 -3.42 -15.85 -0.57
N PHE A 212 -2.22 -15.49 -1.07
CA PHE A 212 -1.06 -16.38 -1.03
C PHE A 212 -0.49 -16.55 0.39
N VAL A 213 -0.51 -15.49 1.21
CA VAL A 213 -0.19 -15.57 2.65
C VAL A 213 -1.15 -16.51 3.37
N ALA A 214 -2.46 -16.36 3.15
CA ALA A 214 -3.48 -17.27 3.73
C ALA A 214 -3.24 -18.72 3.31
N PHE A 215 -2.96 -18.96 2.02
CA PHE A 215 -2.61 -20.28 1.50
C PHE A 215 -1.40 -20.89 2.22
N GLN A 216 -0.31 -20.15 2.39
CA GLN A 216 0.91 -20.67 3.03
C GLN A 216 0.73 -20.93 4.53
N ILE A 217 -0.09 -20.12 5.22
CA ILE A 217 -0.47 -20.37 6.61
C ILE A 217 -1.21 -21.72 6.69
N ILE A 218 -2.28 -21.89 5.91
CA ILE A 218 -3.06 -23.14 5.90
C ILE A 218 -2.20 -24.33 5.49
N TRP A 219 -1.31 -24.15 4.51
CA TRP A 219 -0.39 -25.19 4.06
C TRP A 219 0.48 -25.69 5.20
N LYS A 220 1.18 -24.78 5.90
CA LYS A 220 2.03 -25.14 7.03
C LYS A 220 1.22 -25.78 8.15
N LEU A 221 0.04 -25.26 8.47
CA LEU A 221 -0.79 -25.78 9.55
C LEU A 221 -1.38 -27.17 9.28
N ILE A 222 -1.82 -27.45 8.05
CA ILE A 222 -2.38 -28.75 7.66
C ILE A 222 -1.26 -29.77 7.43
N LYS A 223 -0.22 -29.42 6.67
CA LYS A 223 0.84 -30.38 6.30
C LYS A 223 1.75 -30.75 7.47
N SER A 224 1.91 -29.86 8.46
CA SER A 224 2.58 -30.18 9.73
C SER A 224 1.72 -31.02 10.69
N GLY A 225 0.45 -31.27 10.37
CA GLY A 225 -0.52 -31.94 11.24
C GLY A 225 -0.98 -31.11 12.43
N TRP A 226 -0.54 -29.85 12.58
CA TRP A 226 -0.84 -29.01 13.75
C TRP A 226 -2.35 -28.81 13.96
N LEU A 227 -3.11 -28.46 12.91
CA LEU A 227 -4.57 -28.31 13.04
C LEU A 227 -5.28 -29.63 13.36
N GLN A 228 -4.73 -30.77 12.90
CA GLN A 228 -5.32 -32.08 13.16
C GLN A 228 -5.12 -32.56 14.60
N ARG A 229 -4.14 -32.01 15.34
CA ARG A 229 -3.88 -32.38 16.75
C ARG A 229 -5.11 -32.16 17.64
N GLY A 230 -5.87 -31.09 17.40
CA GLY A 230 -7.09 -30.80 18.16
C GLY A 230 -8.24 -31.78 17.88
N HIS A 231 -8.20 -32.48 16.75
CA HIS A 231 -9.25 -33.39 16.30
C HIS A 231 -8.67 -34.64 15.62
N PRO A 232 -8.11 -35.61 16.37
CA PRO A 232 -7.39 -36.76 15.80
C PRO A 232 -8.23 -37.64 14.87
N ASN A 233 -9.55 -37.63 15.07
CA ASN A 233 -10.50 -38.51 14.38
C ASN A 233 -11.06 -37.92 13.08
N ARG A 234 -10.68 -36.70 12.69
CA ARG A 234 -11.12 -36.07 11.44
C ARG A 234 -10.02 -35.20 10.81
N PRO A 235 -10.07 -34.92 9.50
CA PRO A 235 -9.21 -33.91 8.91
C PRO A 235 -9.48 -32.51 9.47
N ALA A 236 -8.48 -31.64 9.33
CA ALA A 236 -8.60 -30.22 9.63
C ALA A 236 -9.59 -29.56 8.66
N ARG A 237 -10.49 -28.74 9.18
CA ARG A 237 -11.53 -28.05 8.43
C ARG A 237 -11.31 -26.55 8.49
N VAL A 238 -11.22 -25.93 7.32
CA VAL A 238 -10.93 -24.51 7.18
C VAL A 238 -12.00 -23.84 6.34
N LEU A 239 -12.49 -22.68 6.79
CA LEU A 239 -13.41 -21.83 6.07
C LEU A 239 -12.70 -20.56 5.61
N PHE A 240 -12.68 -20.28 4.32
CA PHE A 240 -12.25 -19.03 3.73
C PHE A 240 -13.48 -18.22 3.30
N LEU A 241 -13.66 -17.06 3.93
CA LEU A 241 -14.74 -16.12 3.64
C LEU A 241 -14.22 -14.94 2.83
N ALA A 242 -14.94 -14.65 1.75
CA ALA A 242 -14.71 -13.48 0.93
C ALA A 242 -15.97 -12.61 0.84
N ASP A 243 -15.78 -11.35 0.46
CA ASP A 243 -16.88 -10.40 0.25
C ASP A 243 -17.68 -10.70 -1.03
N ARG A 244 -17.01 -11.20 -2.08
CA ARG A 244 -17.60 -11.38 -3.42
C ARG A 244 -17.27 -12.73 -4.04
N VAL A 245 -18.15 -13.20 -4.93
CA VAL A 245 -17.98 -14.47 -5.67
C VAL A 245 -16.63 -14.53 -6.38
N ILE A 246 -16.24 -13.46 -7.07
CA ILE A 246 -14.95 -13.41 -7.80
C ILE A 246 -13.73 -13.58 -6.89
N LEU A 247 -13.79 -13.01 -5.67
CA LEU A 247 -12.72 -13.14 -4.67
C LEU A 247 -12.69 -14.56 -4.07
N ARG A 248 -13.87 -15.13 -3.79
CA ARG A 248 -14.01 -16.53 -3.36
C ARG A 248 -13.41 -17.48 -4.39
N ASP A 249 -13.73 -17.29 -5.66
CA ASP A 249 -13.27 -18.16 -6.74
C ASP A 249 -11.76 -18.02 -6.99
N GLN A 250 -11.23 -16.79 -6.90
CA GLN A 250 -9.78 -16.55 -6.92
C GLN A 250 -9.05 -17.28 -5.77
N ALA A 251 -9.62 -17.24 -4.56
CA ALA A 251 -9.10 -17.98 -3.42
C ALA A 251 -9.19 -19.50 -3.67
N TYR A 252 -10.34 -20.02 -4.10
CA TYR A 252 -10.51 -21.44 -4.42
C TYR A 252 -9.44 -21.96 -5.40
N ASN A 253 -9.15 -21.18 -6.44
CA ASN A 253 -8.13 -21.51 -7.44
C ASN A 253 -6.71 -21.44 -6.90
N THR A 254 -6.40 -20.43 -6.06
CA THR A 254 -5.08 -20.31 -5.40
C THR A 254 -4.75 -21.55 -4.55
N PHE A 255 -5.77 -22.22 -4.04
CA PHE A 255 -5.64 -23.41 -3.20
C PHE A 255 -5.61 -24.72 -3.99
N ALA A 256 -5.62 -24.70 -5.32
CA ALA A 256 -5.47 -25.88 -6.17
C ALA A 256 -4.31 -26.81 -5.79
N PRO A 257 -3.15 -26.32 -5.31
CA PRO A 257 -2.08 -27.18 -4.82
C PRO A 257 -2.45 -28.15 -3.70
N PHE A 258 -3.58 -27.99 -2.99
CA PHE A 258 -4.04 -28.97 -2.00
C PHE A 258 -4.62 -30.24 -2.63
N SER A 259 -5.12 -30.16 -3.86
CA SER A 259 -5.52 -31.33 -4.64
C SER A 259 -4.27 -32.08 -5.11
N ASP A 260 -4.33 -33.40 -5.10
CA ASP A 260 -3.26 -34.30 -5.57
C ASP A 260 -3.72 -35.21 -6.73
N GLY A 261 -4.89 -34.91 -7.31
CA GLY A 261 -5.49 -35.68 -8.39
C GLY A 261 -6.29 -36.90 -7.93
N THR A 262 -6.13 -37.34 -6.68
CA THR A 262 -6.87 -38.48 -6.10
C THR A 262 -7.95 -38.04 -5.11
N SER A 263 -7.72 -36.93 -4.41
CA SER A 263 -8.69 -36.31 -3.52
C SER A 263 -8.89 -34.84 -3.90
N GLU A 264 -10.14 -34.38 -3.86
CA GLU A 264 -10.48 -32.97 -3.96
C GLU A 264 -10.96 -32.46 -2.59
N PRO A 265 -10.04 -31.93 -1.75
CA PRO A 265 -10.40 -31.48 -0.40
C PRO A 265 -11.18 -30.17 -0.41
N ARG A 266 -11.22 -29.44 -1.54
CA ARG A 266 -11.83 -28.11 -1.63
C ARG A 266 -13.32 -28.18 -1.97
N SER A 267 -14.06 -27.19 -1.49
CA SER A 267 -15.49 -27.04 -1.75
C SER A 267 -15.88 -25.56 -1.79
N LYS A 268 -16.64 -25.19 -2.83
CA LYS A 268 -17.32 -23.90 -2.87
C LYS A 268 -18.68 -24.03 -2.20
N ILE A 269 -18.98 -23.14 -1.26
CA ILE A 269 -20.31 -23.00 -0.67
C ILE A 269 -21.13 -22.15 -1.63
N GLU A 270 -22.08 -22.78 -2.33
CA GLU A 270 -22.89 -22.15 -3.37
C GLU A 270 -24.38 -22.04 -3.01
N GLY A 271 -24.83 -22.74 -1.96
CA GLY A 271 -26.21 -22.67 -1.48
C GLY A 271 -26.57 -23.84 -0.56
N HIS A 272 -27.86 -24.04 -0.34
CA HIS A 272 -28.41 -25.14 0.46
C HIS A 272 -28.58 -26.42 -0.35
N PRO A 273 -28.41 -27.62 0.26
CA PRO A 273 -27.79 -27.87 1.56
C PRO A 273 -26.25 -27.78 1.48
N PRO A 274 -25.56 -27.49 2.60
CA PRO A 274 -24.11 -27.43 2.59
C PRO A 274 -23.48 -28.82 2.47
N ASN A 275 -22.32 -28.90 1.81
CA ASN A 275 -21.51 -30.10 1.78
C ASN A 275 -20.70 -30.22 3.10
N LEU A 276 -20.81 -31.33 3.83
CA LEU A 276 -20.10 -31.53 5.11
C LEU A 276 -18.91 -32.51 5.03
N THR A 277 -18.58 -33.02 3.84
CA THR A 277 -17.61 -34.10 3.63
C THR A 277 -16.23 -33.61 3.16
N ARG A 278 -16.02 -32.30 3.10
CA ARG A 278 -14.82 -31.66 2.56
C ARG A 278 -13.99 -31.04 3.69
N ASP A 279 -12.82 -30.54 3.34
CA ASP A 279 -11.83 -30.03 4.32
C ASP A 279 -11.63 -28.52 4.17
N LEU A 280 -11.60 -28.02 2.94
CA LEU A 280 -11.35 -26.62 2.63
C LEU A 280 -12.58 -25.99 2.00
N TYR A 281 -13.19 -25.04 2.70
CA TYR A 281 -14.44 -24.42 2.33
C TYR A 281 -14.22 -22.98 1.88
N PHE A 282 -14.84 -22.60 0.78
CA PHE A 282 -14.76 -21.25 0.23
C PHE A 282 -16.17 -20.71 0.10
N GLY A 283 -16.49 -19.63 0.82
CA GLY A 283 -17.83 -19.06 0.86
C GLY A 283 -17.81 -17.54 0.77
N ILE A 284 -18.98 -16.97 0.51
CA ILE A 284 -19.22 -15.54 0.68
C ILE A 284 -20.25 -15.31 1.77
N TYR A 285 -20.15 -14.18 2.46
CA TYR A 285 -21.03 -13.83 3.57
C TYR A 285 -22.52 -13.95 3.24
N GLN A 286 -22.92 -13.39 2.10
CA GLN A 286 -24.31 -13.40 1.65
C GLN A 286 -24.86 -14.83 1.47
N THR A 287 -24.06 -15.75 0.94
CA THR A 287 -24.46 -17.15 0.79
C THR A 287 -24.59 -17.84 2.14
N LEU A 288 -23.65 -17.62 3.06
CA LEU A 288 -23.75 -18.19 4.41
C LEU A 288 -24.95 -17.66 5.20
N TRP A 289 -25.33 -16.41 4.97
CA TRP A 289 -26.49 -15.79 5.63
C TRP A 289 -27.84 -16.09 4.97
N SER A 290 -27.83 -16.67 3.77
CA SER A 290 -29.08 -16.97 3.07
C SER A 290 -29.92 -17.98 3.86
N PRO A 291 -31.19 -17.67 4.18
CA PRO A 291 -32.10 -18.61 4.80
C PRO A 291 -32.56 -19.68 3.80
N ASP A 292 -32.87 -20.87 4.29
CA ASP A 292 -33.60 -21.88 3.52
C ASP A 292 -35.12 -21.67 3.60
N LYS A 293 -35.88 -22.66 3.11
CA LYS A 293 -37.35 -22.67 3.15
C LYS A 293 -37.92 -22.64 4.57
N ASP A 294 -37.16 -23.11 5.56
CA ASP A 294 -37.54 -23.18 6.97
C ASP A 294 -37.05 -21.95 7.75
N GLY A 295 -36.48 -20.95 7.07
CA GLY A 295 -35.94 -19.73 7.66
C GLY A 295 -34.55 -19.88 8.30
N LYS A 296 -33.94 -21.06 8.23
CA LYS A 296 -32.64 -21.35 8.83
C LYS A 296 -31.51 -20.91 7.91
N ARG A 297 -30.56 -20.12 8.43
CA ARG A 297 -29.43 -19.62 7.65
C ARG A 297 -28.43 -20.72 7.37
N LEU A 298 -27.73 -20.64 6.23
CA LEU A 298 -26.83 -21.70 5.78
C LEU A 298 -25.72 -22.02 6.78
N PHE A 299 -25.14 -21.01 7.44
CA PHE A 299 -24.10 -21.23 8.45
C PHE A 299 -24.58 -22.05 9.66
N GLU A 300 -25.85 -21.93 10.04
CA GLU A 300 -26.45 -22.63 11.18
C GLU A 300 -26.63 -24.14 10.92
N LYS A 301 -26.48 -24.56 9.66
CA LYS A 301 -26.48 -25.98 9.26
C LYS A 301 -25.11 -26.64 9.44
N PHE A 302 -24.06 -25.85 9.58
CA PHE A 302 -22.78 -26.36 10.05
C PHE A 302 -22.78 -26.43 11.57
N PRO A 303 -22.25 -27.49 12.19
CA PRO A 303 -21.99 -27.51 13.63
C PRO A 303 -21.11 -26.34 14.08
N LYS A 304 -21.30 -25.84 15.30
CA LYS A 304 -20.53 -24.70 15.84
C LYS A 304 -19.03 -24.96 15.92
N ASP A 305 -18.64 -26.21 16.15
CA ASP A 305 -17.27 -26.72 16.24
C ASP A 305 -16.78 -27.39 14.93
N PHE A 306 -17.47 -27.13 13.81
CA PHE A 306 -17.17 -27.76 12.54
C PHE A 306 -15.83 -27.30 11.95
N PHE A 307 -15.51 -26.02 12.06
CA PHE A 307 -14.28 -25.42 11.52
C PHE A 307 -13.23 -25.26 12.62
N ASP A 308 -11.98 -25.51 12.27
CA ASP A 308 -10.81 -25.30 13.14
C ASP A 308 -10.20 -23.91 12.92
N LEU A 309 -10.34 -23.39 11.70
CA LEU A 309 -9.86 -22.08 11.27
C LEU A 309 -10.86 -21.41 10.32
N VAL A 310 -11.16 -20.14 10.58
CA VAL A 310 -11.93 -19.26 9.70
C VAL A 310 -11.03 -18.10 9.27
N ILE A 311 -10.78 -17.98 7.97
CA ILE A 311 -10.06 -16.87 7.36
C ILE A 311 -11.07 -15.92 6.74
N ILE A 312 -10.85 -14.63 6.94
CA ILE A 312 -11.71 -13.58 6.43
C ILE A 312 -10.86 -12.61 5.61
N ASP A 313 -11.14 -12.54 4.30
CA ASP A 313 -10.55 -11.53 3.43
C ASP A 313 -11.40 -10.25 3.42
N GLU A 314 -10.73 -9.09 3.41
CA GLU A 314 -11.34 -7.76 3.45
C GLU A 314 -12.30 -7.54 4.65
N CYS A 315 -11.87 -7.96 5.85
CA CYS A 315 -12.64 -7.98 7.11
C CYS A 315 -13.15 -6.61 7.63
N HIS A 316 -12.94 -5.52 6.88
CA HIS A 316 -13.38 -4.16 7.20
C HIS A 316 -14.64 -3.72 6.43
N ARG A 317 -14.96 -4.34 5.28
CA ARG A 317 -16.12 -3.94 4.46
C ARG A 317 -17.44 -4.46 5.01
N SER A 318 -17.33 -5.55 5.74
CA SER A 318 -18.42 -6.30 6.30
C SER A 318 -18.78 -5.62 7.63
N GLY A 319 -19.76 -4.71 7.61
CA GLY A 319 -20.28 -4.06 8.81
C GLY A 319 -20.38 -5.10 9.93
N PHE A 320 -19.57 -4.93 10.97
CA PHE A 320 -19.27 -6.00 11.92
C PHE A 320 -20.55 -6.58 12.54
N GLY A 321 -21.64 -5.80 12.59
CA GLY A 321 -22.98 -6.22 13.01
C GLY A 321 -23.56 -7.44 12.27
N THR A 322 -23.71 -7.40 10.94
CA THR A 322 -24.48 -8.44 10.21
C THR A 322 -23.75 -9.77 10.10
N TRP A 323 -22.42 -9.83 10.23
CA TRP A 323 -21.68 -11.09 10.05
C TRP A 323 -21.07 -11.63 11.33
N ARG A 324 -21.13 -10.85 12.41
CA ARG A 324 -20.70 -11.30 13.72
C ARG A 324 -21.41 -12.56 14.16
N GLU A 325 -22.67 -12.77 13.77
CA GLU A 325 -23.35 -14.03 14.11
C GLU A 325 -22.70 -15.26 13.44
N ILE A 326 -22.12 -15.13 12.22
CA ILE A 326 -21.36 -16.23 11.59
C ILE A 326 -20.10 -16.51 12.41
N LEU A 327 -19.39 -15.46 12.82
CA LEU A 327 -18.17 -15.60 13.62
C LEU A 327 -18.48 -16.14 15.01
N ASP A 328 -19.52 -15.65 15.66
CA ASP A 328 -19.95 -16.11 16.98
C ASP A 328 -20.42 -17.56 16.93
N HIS A 329 -21.09 -17.97 15.85
CA HIS A 329 -21.46 -19.37 15.64
C HIS A 329 -20.24 -20.29 15.54
N PHE A 330 -19.18 -19.87 14.84
CA PHE A 330 -17.91 -20.60 14.76
C PHE A 330 -16.90 -20.16 15.83
N GLY A 331 -17.35 -19.62 16.95
CA GLY A 331 -16.48 -18.95 17.93
C GLY A 331 -15.40 -19.83 18.56
N SER A 332 -15.52 -21.16 18.53
CA SER A 332 -14.48 -22.08 18.99
C SER A 332 -13.25 -22.12 18.08
N ALA A 333 -13.44 -21.83 16.79
CA ALA A 333 -12.39 -21.79 15.78
C ALA A 333 -11.43 -20.62 15.99
N VAL A 334 -10.25 -20.74 15.41
CA VAL A 334 -9.35 -19.59 15.20
C VAL A 334 -9.93 -18.71 14.11
N HIS A 335 -9.97 -17.40 14.31
CA HIS A 335 -10.35 -16.42 13.30
C HIS A 335 -9.14 -15.58 12.90
N LEU A 336 -8.80 -15.64 11.61
CA LEU A 336 -7.77 -14.83 10.98
C LEU A 336 -8.42 -13.79 10.06
N GLY A 337 -8.44 -12.54 10.51
CA GLY A 337 -8.85 -11.40 9.69
C GLY A 337 -7.70 -10.91 8.83
N MET A 338 -7.98 -10.58 7.56
CA MET A 338 -7.03 -9.97 6.65
C MET A 338 -7.64 -8.70 6.03
N THR A 339 -6.93 -7.58 6.10
CA THR A 339 -7.35 -6.30 5.53
C THR A 339 -6.21 -5.60 4.81
N ALA A 340 -6.54 -4.81 3.80
CA ALA A 340 -5.60 -3.90 3.13
C ALA A 340 -5.47 -2.54 3.82
N THR A 341 -6.38 -2.21 4.73
CA THR A 341 -6.55 -0.86 5.24
C THR A 341 -6.23 -0.81 6.73
N PRO A 342 -5.39 0.14 7.18
CA PRO A 342 -5.09 0.32 8.60
C PRO A 342 -6.34 0.72 9.39
N LYS A 343 -6.20 0.80 10.72
CA LYS A 343 -7.27 1.26 11.60
C LYS A 343 -7.71 2.68 11.21
N GLN A 344 -9.02 2.88 11.10
CA GLN A 344 -9.74 4.09 10.73
C GLN A 344 -11.04 4.11 11.53
N ASP A 345 -11.70 5.26 11.62
CA ASP A 345 -12.99 5.39 12.32
C ASP A 345 -14.05 4.40 11.78
N GLU A 346 -14.01 4.14 10.48
CA GLU A 346 -14.92 3.21 9.77
C GLU A 346 -14.68 1.72 10.08
N ASN A 347 -13.55 1.33 10.69
CA ASN A 347 -13.19 -0.08 10.94
C ASN A 347 -12.69 -0.36 12.37
N ILE A 348 -13.03 0.51 13.33
CA ILE A 348 -12.66 0.36 14.75
C ILE A 348 -13.06 -1.01 15.28
N ASP A 349 -14.27 -1.48 14.93
CA ASP A 349 -14.82 -2.74 15.45
C ASP A 349 -14.04 -3.97 14.97
N THR A 350 -13.51 -3.93 13.75
CA THR A 350 -12.64 -4.97 13.19
C THR A 350 -11.37 -5.11 14.05
N TYR A 351 -10.71 -3.99 14.36
CA TYR A 351 -9.52 -4.01 15.21
C TYR A 351 -9.87 -4.43 16.64
N ALA A 352 -10.98 -3.91 17.18
CA ALA A 352 -11.44 -4.27 18.52
C ALA A 352 -11.67 -5.80 18.66
N TYR A 353 -12.18 -6.45 17.62
CA TYR A 353 -12.39 -7.90 17.63
C TYR A 353 -11.10 -8.69 17.41
N PHE A 354 -10.40 -8.45 16.29
CA PHE A 354 -9.26 -9.30 15.89
C PHE A 354 -7.97 -9.00 16.66
N CYS A 355 -7.82 -7.81 17.24
CA CYS A 355 -6.69 -7.45 18.09
C CYS A 355 -7.04 -7.53 19.58
N SER A 356 -8.20 -8.07 19.96
CA SER A 356 -8.63 -8.20 21.37
C SER A 356 -7.63 -8.97 22.24
N GLU A 357 -6.90 -9.92 21.65
CA GLU A 357 -5.91 -10.78 22.32
C GLU A 357 -4.46 -10.26 22.16
N GLU A 358 -4.25 -9.16 21.43
CA GLU A 358 -2.94 -8.53 21.26
C GLU A 358 -2.58 -7.65 22.46
N PRO A 359 -1.29 -7.53 22.83
CA PRO A 359 -0.86 -6.66 23.91
C PRO A 359 -1.05 -5.18 23.54
N GLU A 360 -1.30 -4.35 24.55
CA GLU A 360 -1.32 -2.90 24.37
C GLU A 360 0.08 -2.34 24.26
N VAL A 361 0.29 -1.49 23.27
CA VAL A 361 1.54 -0.78 23.01
C VAL A 361 1.27 0.71 22.90
N ASP A 362 2.27 1.53 23.21
CA ASP A 362 2.19 2.96 22.97
C ASP A 362 2.06 3.23 21.48
N ILE A 363 1.16 4.16 21.15
CA ILE A 363 0.92 4.63 19.78
C ILE A 363 2.19 5.25 19.19
N ASP A 364 2.88 6.06 20.00
CA ASP A 364 4.18 6.62 19.68
C ASP A 364 5.17 6.15 20.76
N PRO A 365 6.13 5.27 20.43
CA PRO A 365 7.12 4.79 21.39
C PRO A 365 7.96 5.92 22.02
N ASN A 366 8.04 7.09 21.38
CA ASN A 366 8.77 8.25 21.88
C ASN A 366 7.85 9.24 22.62
N ASN A 367 6.53 9.04 22.58
CA ASN A 367 5.55 9.92 23.21
C ASN A 367 4.30 9.15 23.69
N SER A 368 4.39 8.59 24.89
CA SER A 368 3.30 7.82 25.51
C SER A 368 2.03 8.64 25.80
N GLU A 369 2.08 9.98 25.77
CA GLU A 369 0.90 10.84 25.93
C GLU A 369 -0.07 10.74 24.74
N ARG A 370 0.40 10.21 23.60
CA ARG A 370 -0.45 9.95 22.43
C ARG A 370 -1.37 8.74 22.58
N GLY A 371 -1.29 8.03 23.71
CA GLY A 371 -2.17 6.93 24.05
C GLY A 371 -1.64 5.55 23.67
N LYS A 372 -2.45 4.52 23.91
CA LYS A 372 -2.12 3.11 23.66
C LYS A 372 -3.10 2.47 22.68
N TRP A 373 -2.63 1.44 21.99
CA TRP A 373 -3.47 0.63 21.11
C TRP A 373 -3.00 -0.82 21.03
N ARG A 374 -3.84 -1.69 20.46
CA ARG A 374 -3.51 -3.09 20.18
C ARG A 374 -3.25 -3.24 18.68
N PRO A 375 -1.99 -3.43 18.25
CA PRO A 375 -1.65 -3.48 16.84
C PRO A 375 -2.09 -4.82 16.22
N PRO A 376 -2.22 -4.91 14.89
CA PRO A 376 -2.40 -6.20 14.22
C PRO A 376 -1.15 -7.08 14.41
N ALA A 377 -1.29 -8.39 14.21
CA ALA A 377 -0.20 -9.34 14.34
C ALA A 377 1.00 -9.00 13.43
N TYR A 378 0.71 -8.44 12.26
CA TYR A 378 1.70 -7.88 11.36
C TYR A 378 1.08 -6.81 10.46
N GLN A 379 1.86 -5.77 10.16
CA GLN A 379 1.44 -4.68 9.29
C GLN A 379 2.46 -4.45 8.16
N TYR A 380 1.98 -4.35 6.93
CA TYR A 380 2.79 -4.04 5.76
C TYR A 380 2.10 -3.04 4.85
N SER A 381 2.73 -1.88 4.69
CA SER A 381 2.11 -0.71 4.10
C SER A 381 2.25 -0.59 2.58
N LEU A 382 1.38 0.22 1.96
CA LEU A 382 1.57 0.61 0.56
C LEU A 382 2.88 1.38 0.40
N GLY A 383 3.16 2.32 1.32
CA GLY A 383 4.41 3.10 1.33
C GLY A 383 5.65 2.22 1.41
N ARG A 384 5.71 1.31 2.40
CA ARG A 384 6.80 0.35 2.55
C ARG A 384 6.89 -0.60 1.35
N GLY A 385 5.75 -1.03 0.80
CA GLY A 385 5.72 -1.83 -0.43
C GLY A 385 6.36 -1.13 -1.63
N ILE A 386 6.17 0.19 -1.76
CA ILE A 386 6.80 1.02 -2.80
C ILE A 386 8.29 1.21 -2.52
N GLU A 387 8.64 1.54 -1.27
CA GLU A 387 10.02 1.74 -0.83
C GLU A 387 10.88 0.47 -1.00
N ASP A 388 10.30 -0.68 -0.71
CA ASP A 388 10.95 -1.98 -0.91
C ASP A 388 10.99 -2.43 -2.37
N GLY A 389 10.29 -1.71 -3.26
CA GLY A 389 10.27 -2.02 -4.69
C GLY A 389 9.39 -3.22 -5.07
N PHE A 390 8.48 -3.64 -4.18
CA PHE A 390 7.49 -4.70 -4.44
C PHE A 390 6.17 -4.17 -5.02
N LEU A 391 5.90 -2.89 -4.85
CA LEU A 391 4.75 -2.19 -5.41
C LEU A 391 5.21 -1.05 -6.32
N ALA A 392 4.36 -0.75 -7.30
CA ALA A 392 4.55 0.33 -8.25
C ALA A 392 4.39 1.69 -7.56
N THR A 393 5.30 2.61 -7.89
CA THR A 393 5.17 4.03 -7.52
C THR A 393 4.11 4.74 -8.39
N TYR A 394 3.73 5.98 -8.08
CA TYR A 394 2.68 6.68 -8.82
C TYR A 394 2.86 8.19 -8.95
N LYS A 395 2.27 8.76 -10.01
CA LYS A 395 2.10 10.21 -10.24
C LYS A 395 0.62 10.58 -10.11
N VAL A 396 0.31 11.71 -9.50
CA VAL A 396 -1.05 12.23 -9.35
C VAL A 396 -1.24 13.44 -10.25
N HIS A 397 -2.24 13.38 -11.13
CA HIS A 397 -2.73 14.50 -11.93
C HIS A 397 -4.04 14.99 -11.30
N ARG A 398 -3.99 16.09 -10.54
CA ARG A 398 -5.22 16.74 -10.05
C ARG A 398 -5.71 17.69 -11.12
N VAL A 399 -6.97 17.55 -11.49
CA VAL A 399 -7.62 18.37 -12.51
C VAL A 399 -8.92 18.91 -11.93
N ARG A 400 -9.14 20.21 -12.07
CA ARG A 400 -10.38 20.84 -11.60
C ARG A 400 -11.05 21.58 -12.74
N THR A 401 -12.35 21.36 -12.94
CA THR A 401 -13.13 22.15 -13.91
C THR A 401 -13.54 23.49 -13.30
N THR A 402 -13.87 24.47 -14.14
CA THR A 402 -14.39 25.77 -13.67
C THR A 402 -15.62 25.62 -12.79
N VAL A 403 -16.56 24.75 -13.17
CA VAL A 403 -17.77 24.50 -12.37
C VAL A 403 -17.47 23.81 -11.03
N ASP A 404 -16.45 22.96 -10.96
CA ASP A 404 -15.98 22.37 -9.69
C ASP A 404 -15.21 23.38 -8.82
N ALA A 405 -14.66 24.44 -9.41
CA ALA A 405 -13.95 25.51 -8.71
C ALA A 405 -14.91 26.54 -8.09
N SER A 406 -15.85 27.07 -8.89
CA SER A 406 -16.79 28.11 -8.47
C SER A 406 -18.07 27.57 -7.81
N GLY A 407 -18.40 26.30 -8.06
CA GLY A 407 -19.75 25.78 -7.82
C GLY A 407 -20.74 26.25 -8.90
N LEU A 408 -21.96 25.72 -8.85
CA LEU A 408 -23.03 26.02 -9.80
C LEU A 408 -24.24 26.62 -9.08
N ARG A 409 -24.64 27.82 -9.52
CA ARG A 409 -25.94 28.41 -9.22
C ARG A 409 -26.84 28.23 -10.44
N LEU A 410 -28.07 27.75 -10.23
CA LEU A 410 -28.98 27.47 -11.36
C LEU A 410 -29.42 28.74 -12.09
N GLN A 411 -29.50 29.86 -11.38
CA GLN A 411 -29.92 31.15 -11.94
C GLN A 411 -28.86 31.67 -12.93
N ASP A 412 -27.59 31.67 -12.52
CA ASP A 412 -26.45 31.99 -13.39
C ASP A 412 -26.39 31.09 -14.63
N ALA A 413 -26.70 29.79 -14.48
CA ALA A 413 -26.74 28.87 -15.60
C ALA A 413 -27.84 29.23 -16.62
N ILE A 414 -29.03 29.61 -16.16
CA ILE A 414 -30.13 30.04 -17.03
C ILE A 414 -29.77 31.35 -17.74
N GLU A 415 -29.14 32.30 -17.03
CA GLU A 415 -28.67 33.56 -17.60
C GLU A 415 -27.60 33.35 -18.69
N GLN A 416 -26.78 32.31 -18.55
CA GLN A 416 -25.80 31.88 -19.55
C GLN A 416 -26.42 31.08 -20.71
N GLY A 417 -27.74 30.86 -20.71
CA GLY A 417 -28.47 30.15 -21.77
C GLY A 417 -28.50 28.63 -21.62
N ALA A 418 -28.14 28.09 -20.45
CA ALA A 418 -28.21 26.66 -20.20
C ALA A 418 -29.67 26.18 -20.00
N GLU A 419 -29.99 25.02 -20.56
CA GLU A 419 -31.25 24.33 -20.33
C GLU A 419 -31.23 23.65 -18.96
N VAL A 420 -32.05 24.14 -18.03
CA VAL A 420 -32.20 23.57 -16.68
C VAL A 420 -33.53 22.81 -16.59
N PHE A 421 -33.45 21.50 -16.37
CA PHE A 421 -34.60 20.65 -16.06
C PHE A 421 -34.59 20.29 -14.58
N VAL A 422 -35.61 20.76 -13.86
CA VAL A 422 -35.87 20.42 -12.46
C VAL A 422 -37.09 19.49 -12.39
N PRO A 423 -36.93 18.26 -11.88
CA PRO A 423 -38.07 17.37 -11.63
C PRO A 423 -39.03 17.98 -10.62
N GLY A 424 -40.35 17.76 -10.81
CA GLY A 424 -41.40 18.45 -10.04
C GLY A 424 -41.42 18.17 -8.53
N ASP A 425 -40.68 17.16 -8.07
CA ASP A 425 -40.56 16.72 -6.68
C ASP A 425 -39.24 17.17 -6.00
N VAL A 426 -38.40 17.94 -6.72
CA VAL A 426 -37.08 18.39 -6.25
C VAL A 426 -37.11 19.89 -5.93
N ASN A 427 -36.72 20.23 -4.69
CA ASN A 427 -36.48 21.62 -4.29
C ASN A 427 -35.03 22.00 -4.61
N PRO A 428 -34.78 22.97 -5.51
CA PRO A 428 -33.41 23.36 -5.85
C PRO A 428 -32.68 24.05 -4.70
N ARG A 429 -31.37 23.88 -4.66
CA ARG A 429 -30.45 24.62 -3.79
C ARG A 429 -30.00 25.90 -4.49
N GLU A 430 -29.57 26.87 -3.68
CA GLU A 430 -28.95 28.10 -4.20
C GLU A 430 -27.59 27.82 -4.86
N LEU A 431 -26.76 26.98 -4.22
CA LEU A 431 -25.43 26.61 -4.70
C LEU A 431 -25.23 25.09 -4.64
N TYR A 432 -24.74 24.54 -5.75
CA TYR A 432 -24.33 23.16 -5.89
C TYR A 432 -22.80 23.07 -6.00
N MET A 433 -22.19 22.19 -5.21
CA MET A 433 -20.75 21.89 -5.28
C MET A 433 -20.53 20.46 -5.78
N THR A 434 -19.26 20.08 -5.97
CA THR A 434 -18.85 18.76 -6.49
C THR A 434 -19.60 17.56 -5.86
N PRO A 435 -19.82 17.47 -4.53
CA PRO A 435 -20.56 16.33 -3.96
C PRO A 435 -22.02 16.25 -4.42
N GLN A 436 -22.66 17.39 -4.72
CA GLN A 436 -24.04 17.42 -5.22
C GLN A 436 -24.12 17.09 -6.72
N PHE A 437 -23.06 17.37 -7.49
CA PHE A 437 -22.95 17.00 -8.92
C PHE A 437 -23.02 15.49 -9.20
N GLU A 438 -23.07 14.68 -8.14
CA GLU A 438 -23.13 13.23 -8.21
C GLU A 438 -24.50 12.71 -7.79
N ARG A 439 -25.08 13.33 -6.77
CA ARG A 439 -26.29 12.83 -6.09
C ARG A 439 -27.55 13.54 -6.54
N GLU A 440 -27.46 14.82 -6.87
CA GLU A 440 -28.61 15.70 -7.03
C GLU A 440 -28.73 16.30 -8.43
N ILE A 441 -27.61 16.51 -9.12
CA ILE A 441 -27.58 17.17 -10.44
C ILE A 441 -26.67 16.43 -11.41
N THR A 442 -27.11 16.32 -12.66
CA THR A 442 -26.37 15.74 -13.78
C THR A 442 -25.91 16.87 -14.70
N LEU A 443 -24.60 16.93 -14.96
CA LEU A 443 -23.94 17.95 -15.78
C LEU A 443 -23.23 17.30 -16.98
N PRO A 444 -23.93 17.03 -18.11
CA PRO A 444 -23.32 16.37 -19.26
C PRO A 444 -22.13 17.14 -19.86
N ASP A 445 -22.17 18.48 -19.88
CA ASP A 445 -21.09 19.32 -20.42
C ASP A 445 -19.82 19.23 -19.56
N ARG A 446 -19.99 19.11 -18.24
CA ARG A 446 -18.89 18.81 -17.31
C ARG A 446 -18.26 17.46 -17.62
N THR A 447 -19.06 16.41 -17.80
CA THR A 447 -18.55 15.07 -18.17
C THR A 447 -17.84 15.09 -19.53
N GLN A 448 -18.40 15.76 -20.54
CA GLN A 448 -17.76 15.89 -21.85
C GLN A 448 -16.41 16.61 -21.76
N THR A 449 -16.33 17.69 -20.99
CA THR A 449 -15.08 18.44 -20.78
C THR A 449 -14.03 17.58 -20.08
N MET A 450 -14.42 16.85 -19.03
CA MET A 450 -13.53 15.90 -18.34
C MET A 450 -13.04 14.78 -19.27
N VAL A 451 -13.92 14.23 -20.12
CA VAL A 451 -13.56 13.18 -21.08
C VAL A 451 -12.63 13.71 -22.17
N LYS A 452 -12.88 14.90 -22.72
CA LYS A 452 -11.99 15.54 -23.71
C LYS A 452 -10.60 15.79 -23.13
N HIS A 453 -10.53 16.31 -21.89
CA HIS A 453 -9.25 16.50 -21.20
C HIS A 453 -8.55 15.15 -20.95
N LEU A 454 -9.27 14.15 -20.43
CA LEU A 454 -8.75 12.81 -20.24
C LEU A 454 -8.24 12.20 -21.56
N ALA A 455 -8.95 12.37 -22.67
CA ALA A 455 -8.50 11.90 -23.97
C ALA A 455 -7.21 12.59 -24.41
N GLY A 456 -7.08 13.90 -24.17
CA GLY A 456 -5.81 14.62 -24.33
C GLY A 456 -4.68 14.01 -23.50
N LEU A 457 -4.92 13.72 -22.23
CA LEU A 457 -3.96 13.04 -21.35
C LEU A 457 -3.54 11.67 -21.89
N LEU A 458 -4.51 10.82 -22.22
CA LEU A 458 -4.25 9.45 -22.70
C LEU A 458 -3.51 9.44 -24.04
N ARG A 459 -3.76 10.40 -24.95
CA ARG A 459 -2.97 10.56 -26.18
C ARG A 459 -1.50 10.88 -25.89
N ARG A 460 -1.22 11.72 -24.88
CA ARG A 460 0.15 12.07 -24.45
C ARG A 460 0.84 10.91 -23.73
N PHE A 461 0.12 10.21 -22.86
CA PHE A 461 0.70 9.16 -22.02
C PHE A 461 0.93 7.85 -22.78
N GLY A 462 0.04 7.53 -23.70
CA GLY A 462 -0.02 6.26 -24.41
C GLY A 462 -1.48 5.87 -24.61
N ASN A 463 -1.95 5.93 -25.86
CA ASN A 463 -3.36 5.67 -26.18
C ASN A 463 -3.78 4.21 -25.98
N ARG A 464 -2.87 3.30 -25.63
CA ARG A 464 -3.14 1.89 -25.30
C ARG A 464 -2.84 1.54 -23.83
N ASP A 465 -2.50 2.53 -23.00
CA ASP A 465 -2.30 2.33 -21.57
C ASP A 465 -3.62 1.95 -20.90
N LYS A 466 -3.68 0.75 -20.29
CA LYS A 466 -4.90 0.26 -19.63
C LYS A 466 -5.35 1.22 -18.53
N THR A 467 -6.60 1.64 -18.60
CA THR A 467 -7.16 2.73 -17.80
C THR A 467 -8.46 2.31 -17.13
N MET A 468 -8.56 2.49 -15.81
CA MET A 468 -9.82 2.32 -15.07
C MET A 468 -10.43 3.68 -14.75
N VAL A 469 -11.70 3.87 -15.06
CA VAL A 469 -12.43 5.12 -14.76
C VAL A 469 -13.55 4.85 -13.77
N PHE A 470 -13.49 5.49 -12.61
CA PHE A 470 -14.48 5.38 -11.53
C PHE A 470 -15.50 6.51 -11.65
N CYS A 471 -16.70 6.14 -12.09
CA CYS A 471 -17.84 7.01 -12.37
C CYS A 471 -18.85 6.96 -11.22
N VAL A 472 -19.72 7.97 -11.18
CA VAL A 472 -20.72 8.17 -10.12
C VAL A 472 -21.71 7.02 -10.02
N ASP A 473 -22.28 6.61 -11.15
CA ASP A 473 -23.27 5.55 -11.27
C ASP A 473 -23.12 4.83 -12.63
N MET A 474 -24.00 3.86 -12.88
CA MET A 474 -23.94 3.03 -14.09
C MET A 474 -24.24 3.81 -15.36
N GLU A 475 -25.16 4.78 -15.32
CA GLU A 475 -25.46 5.67 -16.45
C GLU A 475 -24.26 6.53 -16.80
N HIS A 476 -23.61 7.13 -15.80
CA HIS A 476 -22.39 7.90 -15.99
C HIS A 476 -21.25 7.03 -16.56
N ALA A 477 -21.10 5.79 -16.08
CA ALA A 477 -20.10 4.86 -16.63
C ALA A 477 -20.32 4.56 -18.12
N ARG A 478 -21.58 4.34 -18.54
CA ARG A 478 -21.93 4.14 -19.97
C ARG A 478 -21.65 5.39 -20.80
N LEU A 479 -22.01 6.57 -20.30
CA LEU A 479 -21.75 7.83 -20.99
C LEU A 479 -20.25 8.06 -21.21
N VAL A 480 -19.43 7.87 -20.16
CA VAL A 480 -17.98 8.05 -20.25
C VAL A 480 -17.35 7.02 -21.19
N ALA A 481 -17.79 5.75 -21.14
CA ALA A 481 -17.30 4.72 -22.04
C ALA A 481 -17.59 5.07 -23.51
N ARG A 482 -18.83 5.50 -23.81
CA ARG A 482 -19.21 5.94 -25.15
C ARG A 482 -18.35 7.11 -25.63
N LEU A 483 -18.19 8.16 -24.82
CA LEU A 483 -17.42 9.33 -25.21
C LEU A 483 -15.94 8.99 -25.45
N LEU A 484 -15.33 8.13 -24.62
CA LEU A 484 -13.96 7.68 -24.83
C LEU A 484 -13.83 6.74 -26.04
N GLN A 485 -14.85 5.92 -26.31
CA GLN A 485 -14.92 5.11 -27.53
C GLN A 485 -14.96 6.01 -28.78
N ASP A 486 -15.71 7.10 -28.76
CA ASP A 486 -15.79 8.05 -29.87
C ASP A 486 -14.45 8.81 -30.08
N GLU A 487 -13.74 9.15 -29.00
CA GLU A 487 -12.44 9.86 -29.05
C GLU A 487 -11.26 9.02 -29.57
N PHE A 488 -11.32 7.69 -29.45
CA PHE A 488 -10.19 6.79 -29.75
C PHE A 488 -10.50 5.64 -30.71
N GLY A 489 -11.73 5.14 -30.73
CA GLY A 489 -12.16 4.02 -31.57
C GLY A 489 -11.80 4.22 -33.05
N PRO A 490 -12.19 5.35 -33.68
CA PRO A 490 -11.87 5.61 -35.09
C PRO A 490 -10.36 5.64 -35.38
N GLY A 491 -9.56 6.22 -34.48
CA GLY A 491 -8.11 6.34 -34.66
C GLY A 491 -7.32 5.05 -34.36
N THR A 492 -7.86 4.18 -33.49
CA THR A 492 -7.22 2.92 -33.09
C THR A 492 -7.71 1.70 -33.87
N GLY A 493 -8.88 1.80 -34.51
CA GLY A 493 -9.58 0.68 -35.17
C GLY A 493 -10.27 -0.28 -34.20
N LEU A 494 -10.29 0.02 -32.90
CA LEU A 494 -10.88 -0.85 -31.87
C LEU A 494 -12.36 -0.49 -31.67
N SER A 495 -13.25 -1.45 -31.94
CA SER A 495 -14.69 -1.32 -31.68
C SER A 495 -15.06 -1.35 -30.20
N ASN A 496 -14.14 -1.84 -29.35
CA ASN A 496 -14.29 -1.97 -27.91
C ASN A 496 -13.11 -1.31 -27.17
N TYR A 497 -12.64 -0.16 -27.65
CA TYR A 497 -11.60 0.63 -26.99
C TYR A 497 -11.96 0.94 -25.53
N ALA A 498 -13.18 1.43 -25.30
CA ALA A 498 -13.72 1.73 -23.98
C ALA A 498 -15.01 0.97 -23.71
N VAL A 499 -15.10 0.29 -22.57
CA VAL A 499 -16.25 -0.54 -22.21
C VAL A 499 -16.73 -0.27 -20.77
N PRO A 500 -18.05 -0.26 -20.53
CA PRO A 500 -18.59 -0.23 -19.18
C PRO A 500 -18.53 -1.61 -18.53
N ILE A 501 -17.93 -1.69 -17.33
CA ILE A 501 -17.93 -2.87 -16.47
C ILE A 501 -18.81 -2.58 -15.25
N ILE A 502 -20.10 -2.83 -15.41
CA ILE A 502 -21.17 -2.59 -14.44
C ILE A 502 -22.07 -3.83 -14.33
N SER A 503 -22.86 -3.95 -13.26
CA SER A 503 -23.60 -5.18 -12.96
C SER A 503 -24.73 -5.49 -13.95
N GLU A 504 -25.28 -4.47 -14.61
CA GLU A 504 -26.37 -4.62 -15.58
C GLU A 504 -25.92 -5.26 -16.91
N GLU A 505 -24.63 -5.26 -17.24
CA GLU A 505 -24.11 -5.86 -18.49
C GLU A 505 -23.99 -7.39 -18.42
N GLY A 506 -24.26 -8.00 -17.25
CA GLY A 506 -24.28 -9.45 -17.08
C GLY A 506 -23.01 -10.17 -17.57
N GLU A 507 -23.20 -11.16 -18.44
CA GLU A 507 -22.12 -12.01 -18.94
C GLU A 507 -21.17 -11.28 -19.90
N GLU A 508 -21.65 -10.28 -20.65
CA GLU A 508 -20.81 -9.48 -21.54
C GLU A 508 -19.83 -8.62 -20.74
N GLY A 509 -20.30 -7.98 -19.66
CA GLY A 509 -19.45 -7.26 -18.72
C GLY A 509 -18.39 -8.16 -18.07
N ARG A 510 -18.73 -9.42 -17.78
CA ARG A 510 -17.79 -10.42 -17.23
C ARG A 510 -16.69 -10.79 -18.23
N LYS A 511 -17.04 -11.03 -19.49
CA LYS A 511 -16.06 -11.31 -20.56
C LYS A 511 -15.16 -10.11 -20.84
N ALA A 512 -15.73 -8.91 -20.88
CA ALA A 512 -14.97 -7.67 -21.05
C ALA A 512 -13.98 -7.46 -19.88
N LEU A 513 -14.39 -7.80 -18.66
CA LEU A 513 -13.52 -7.76 -17.48
C LEU A 513 -12.37 -8.77 -17.56
N GLU A 514 -12.64 -10.00 -17.97
CA GLU A 514 -11.61 -11.02 -18.16
C GLU A 514 -10.59 -10.59 -19.22
N ALA A 515 -11.06 -10.05 -20.36
CA ALA A 515 -10.20 -9.51 -21.39
C ALA A 515 -9.42 -8.27 -20.92
N PHE A 516 -10.05 -7.38 -20.15
CA PHE A 516 -9.38 -6.20 -19.59
C PHE A 516 -8.30 -6.58 -18.58
N ALA A 517 -8.51 -7.64 -17.79
CA ALA A 517 -7.56 -8.10 -16.79
C ALA A 517 -6.32 -8.77 -17.40
N ASP A 518 -6.47 -9.42 -18.56
CA ASP A 518 -5.41 -10.14 -19.26
C ASP A 518 -4.38 -9.18 -19.88
N SER A 519 -3.14 -9.16 -19.36
CA SER A 519 -2.06 -8.28 -19.84
C SER A 519 -1.71 -8.47 -21.33
N ASP A 520 -2.01 -9.63 -21.92
CA ASP A 520 -1.70 -9.90 -23.34
C ASP A 520 -2.77 -9.34 -24.29
N LYS A 521 -3.94 -8.96 -23.77
CA LYS A 521 -5.03 -8.38 -24.58
C LYS A 521 -4.83 -6.89 -24.80
N LEU A 522 -4.91 -6.50 -26.07
CA LEU A 522 -4.82 -5.11 -26.52
C LEU A 522 -6.12 -4.30 -26.32
N ALA A 523 -7.25 -4.98 -26.11
CA ALA A 523 -8.54 -4.36 -25.88
C ALA A 523 -9.41 -5.22 -24.94
N PRO A 524 -10.28 -4.61 -24.12
CA PRO A 524 -10.50 -3.16 -24.00
C PRO A 524 -9.30 -2.43 -23.36
N VAL A 525 -9.11 -1.17 -23.73
CA VAL A 525 -8.06 -0.29 -23.17
C VAL A 525 -8.59 0.49 -21.97
N VAL A 526 -9.85 0.93 -22.03
CA VAL A 526 -10.51 1.66 -20.96
C VAL A 526 -11.67 0.86 -20.40
N ALA A 527 -11.68 0.67 -19.08
CA ALA A 527 -12.82 0.11 -18.36
C ALA A 527 -13.45 1.18 -17.46
N THR A 528 -14.70 1.53 -17.71
CA THR A 528 -15.46 2.45 -16.84
C THR A 528 -16.30 1.65 -15.86
N THR A 529 -16.46 2.13 -14.62
CA THR A 529 -17.26 1.43 -13.61
C THR A 529 -17.84 2.39 -12.59
N ALA A 530 -18.94 2.00 -11.95
CA ALA A 530 -19.38 2.66 -10.71
C ALA A 530 -18.66 2.06 -9.49
N GLU A 531 -18.77 0.73 -9.31
CA GLU A 531 -18.27 0.04 -8.12
C GLU A 531 -17.60 -1.32 -8.39
N LEU A 532 -17.88 -2.00 -9.50
CA LEU A 532 -17.43 -3.39 -9.71
C LEU A 532 -15.91 -3.52 -9.68
N LEU A 533 -15.17 -2.58 -10.27
CA LEU A 533 -13.71 -2.61 -10.27
C LEU A 533 -13.08 -2.11 -8.96
N SER A 534 -13.88 -1.65 -7.99
CA SER A 534 -13.33 -1.21 -6.69
C SER A 534 -12.75 -2.38 -5.88
N THR A 535 -13.27 -3.60 -6.08
CA THR A 535 -12.80 -4.83 -5.41
C THR A 535 -12.83 -6.05 -6.28
N GLY A 536 -11.81 -6.89 -6.10
CA GLY A 536 -11.82 -8.27 -6.61
C GLY A 536 -11.38 -8.45 -8.04
N VAL A 537 -10.84 -7.41 -8.67
CA VAL A 537 -10.23 -7.48 -10.00
C VAL A 537 -8.74 -7.28 -9.88
N ASP A 538 -7.98 -8.11 -10.61
CA ASP A 538 -6.54 -8.05 -10.71
C ASP A 538 -6.15 -7.66 -12.13
N VAL A 539 -5.64 -6.43 -12.32
CA VAL A 539 -5.18 -5.94 -13.62
C VAL A 539 -3.74 -5.40 -13.46
N PRO A 540 -2.73 -6.28 -13.47
CA PRO A 540 -1.34 -5.88 -13.23
C PRO A 540 -0.85 -4.79 -14.20
N SER A 541 -1.28 -4.84 -15.47
CA SER A 541 -0.92 -3.89 -16.53
C SER A 541 -1.64 -2.52 -16.45
N CYS A 542 -2.49 -2.29 -15.45
CA CYS A 542 -3.22 -1.02 -15.32
C CYS A 542 -2.27 0.15 -15.03
N ARG A 543 -2.21 1.12 -15.96
CA ARG A 543 -1.31 2.28 -15.90
C ARG A 543 -2.01 3.57 -15.47
N ASN A 544 -3.33 3.67 -15.58
CA ASN A 544 -4.07 4.87 -15.20
C ASN A 544 -5.31 4.52 -14.35
N ILE A 545 -5.46 5.18 -13.21
CA ILE A 545 -6.63 5.15 -12.33
C ILE A 545 -7.28 6.53 -12.36
N VAL A 546 -8.53 6.63 -12.81
CA VAL A 546 -9.21 7.92 -13.01
C VAL A 546 -10.41 8.04 -12.08
N PHE A 547 -10.46 9.12 -11.29
CA PHE A 547 -11.60 9.47 -10.45
C PHE A 547 -12.46 10.54 -11.12
N MET A 548 -13.65 10.15 -11.59
CA MET A 548 -14.73 11.04 -12.02
C MET A 548 -15.91 11.03 -11.02
N LYS A 549 -15.64 10.53 -9.80
CA LYS A 549 -16.55 10.51 -8.68
C LYS A 549 -15.82 10.85 -7.38
N THR A 550 -16.49 11.52 -6.47
CA THR A 550 -16.01 11.78 -5.12
C THR A 550 -15.93 10.46 -4.38
N VAL A 551 -14.84 10.31 -3.64
CA VAL A 551 -14.68 9.21 -2.69
C VAL A 551 -14.67 9.84 -1.31
N SER A 552 -15.50 9.31 -0.41
CA SER A 552 -15.56 9.75 1.00
C SER A 552 -14.78 8.81 1.91
N SER A 553 -14.81 7.50 1.63
CA SER A 553 -14.15 6.49 2.45
C SER A 553 -12.67 6.35 2.07
N PRO A 554 -11.72 6.59 3.01
CA PRO A 554 -10.30 6.33 2.80
C PRO A 554 -10.02 4.86 2.47
N ILE A 555 -10.84 3.95 2.99
CA ILE A 555 -10.74 2.52 2.75
C ILE A 555 -10.98 2.20 1.28
N LEU A 556 -12.11 2.68 0.72
CA LEU A 556 -12.47 2.49 -0.67
C LEU A 556 -11.42 3.12 -1.60
N PHE A 557 -10.96 4.33 -1.26
CA PHE A 557 -9.90 5.02 -2.00
C PHE A 557 -8.62 4.17 -2.08
N LYS A 558 -8.13 3.66 -0.95
CA LYS A 558 -6.94 2.81 -0.90
C LYS A 558 -7.10 1.50 -1.67
N GLN A 559 -8.29 0.90 -1.66
CA GLN A 559 -8.57 -0.30 -2.44
C GLN A 559 -8.52 -0.05 -3.95
N ILE A 560 -9.04 1.10 -4.40
CA ILE A 560 -8.98 1.52 -5.81
C ILE A 560 -7.53 1.80 -6.23
N VAL A 561 -6.81 2.62 -5.48
CA VAL A 561 -5.41 2.96 -5.76
C VAL A 561 -4.52 1.71 -5.75
N GLY A 562 -4.77 0.79 -4.82
CA GLY A 562 -4.07 -0.50 -4.73
C GLY A 562 -4.28 -1.44 -5.92
N ARG A 563 -5.20 -1.15 -6.86
CA ARG A 563 -5.31 -1.88 -8.14
C ARG A 563 -4.20 -1.48 -9.09
N GLY A 564 -3.83 -0.19 -9.09
CA GLY A 564 -2.72 0.33 -9.88
C GLY A 564 -1.34 0.02 -9.29
N SER A 565 -1.23 -0.35 -8.01
CA SER A 565 0.07 -0.53 -7.33
C SER A 565 0.83 -1.81 -7.69
N ARG A 566 0.29 -2.68 -8.55
CA ARG A 566 0.99 -3.92 -8.95
C ARG A 566 2.10 -3.63 -9.94
N LEU A 567 3.20 -4.35 -9.83
CA LEU A 567 4.26 -4.36 -10.84
C LEU A 567 3.91 -5.39 -11.91
N ASP A 568 4.17 -5.07 -13.17
CA ASP A 568 4.05 -5.99 -14.30
C ASP A 568 5.26 -5.82 -15.23
N PRO A 569 6.35 -6.58 -14.99
CA PRO A 569 7.54 -6.54 -15.82
C PRO A 569 7.27 -6.91 -17.28
N GLY A 570 6.26 -7.75 -17.55
CA GLY A 570 5.91 -8.18 -18.91
C GLY A 570 5.40 -7.03 -19.78
N THR A 571 4.75 -6.04 -19.17
CA THR A 571 4.25 -4.83 -19.85
C THR A 571 5.09 -3.58 -19.53
N ASP A 572 6.32 -3.75 -19.02
CA ASP A 572 7.22 -2.67 -18.58
C ASP A 572 6.56 -1.68 -17.60
N LYS A 573 5.65 -2.20 -16.77
CA LYS A 573 4.83 -1.40 -15.87
C LYS A 573 5.40 -1.47 -14.46
N TYR A 574 6.09 -0.39 -14.09
CA TYR A 574 6.69 -0.21 -12.76
C TYR A 574 6.10 0.97 -11.97
N TRP A 575 5.27 1.77 -12.61
CA TRP A 575 4.57 2.89 -11.99
C TRP A 575 3.18 3.04 -12.64
N PHE A 576 2.34 3.92 -12.08
CA PHE A 576 1.02 4.23 -12.63
C PHE A 576 0.63 5.69 -12.34
N ARG A 577 -0.45 6.14 -12.98
CA ARG A 577 -0.99 7.49 -12.84
C ARG A 577 -2.33 7.45 -12.13
N ILE A 578 -2.59 8.46 -11.31
CA ILE A 578 -3.88 8.74 -10.71
C ILE A 578 -4.35 10.06 -11.27
N ILE A 579 -5.44 10.06 -12.02
CA ILE A 579 -6.04 11.27 -12.59
C ILE A 579 -7.29 11.57 -11.78
N ASP A 580 -7.32 12.72 -11.11
CA ASP A 580 -8.34 13.04 -10.12
C ASP A 580 -9.08 14.32 -10.49
N PHE A 581 -10.31 14.16 -10.98
CA PHE A 581 -11.21 15.26 -11.35
C PHE A 581 -12.09 15.76 -10.20
N THR A 582 -12.07 15.08 -9.05
CA THR A 582 -13.07 15.29 -7.97
C THR A 582 -12.43 15.52 -6.59
N GLY A 583 -11.09 15.59 -6.55
CA GLY A 583 -10.33 15.77 -5.33
C GLY A 583 -10.29 14.52 -4.44
N ALA A 584 -10.53 13.30 -4.96
CA ALA A 584 -10.46 12.05 -4.20
C ALA A 584 -9.09 11.84 -3.52
N THR A 585 -8.02 12.36 -4.12
CA THR A 585 -6.64 12.29 -3.63
C THR A 585 -6.38 13.12 -2.37
N ARG A 586 -7.36 13.88 -1.87
CA ARG A 586 -7.32 14.44 -0.51
C ARG A 586 -7.31 13.35 0.57
N LEU A 587 -7.79 12.14 0.24
CA LEU A 587 -7.80 10.96 1.12
C LEU A 587 -6.44 10.24 1.17
N PHE A 588 -5.42 10.77 0.50
CA PHE A 588 -4.04 10.43 0.81
C PHE A 588 -3.71 11.05 2.18
N ASP A 589 -4.02 10.32 3.24
CA ASP A 589 -3.55 10.61 4.59
C ASP A 589 -2.19 9.93 4.83
N GLU A 590 -1.40 10.51 5.76
CA GLU A 590 -0.20 9.89 6.33
C GLU A 590 -0.55 8.47 6.76
N TRP A 591 0.08 7.50 6.11
CA TRP A 591 -0.13 6.08 6.33
C TRP A 591 0.03 5.68 7.82
N ASP A 592 0.71 6.52 8.59
CA ASP A 592 1.07 6.36 9.99
C ASP A 592 0.34 7.29 10.95
N ARG A 593 -0.83 7.86 10.60
CA ARG A 593 -1.60 8.56 11.64
C ARG A 593 -1.87 7.57 12.78
N PRO A 594 -1.44 7.92 14.01
CA PRO A 594 -1.89 7.27 15.22
C PRO A 594 -3.36 6.88 15.14
N PRO A 595 -3.74 5.64 15.48
CA PRO A 595 -5.14 5.34 15.69
C PRO A 595 -5.66 6.30 16.76
N VAL A 596 -6.76 7.00 16.48
CA VAL A 596 -7.46 7.75 17.52
C VAL A 596 -7.93 6.73 18.57
N PRO A 597 -7.81 7.04 19.88
CA PRO A 597 -8.33 6.17 20.93
C PRO A 597 -9.80 5.83 20.61
N PRO A 598 -10.18 4.54 20.61
CA PRO A 598 -11.59 4.19 20.48
C PRO A 598 -12.35 4.85 21.64
N PRO A 599 -13.59 5.36 21.43
CA PRO A 599 -14.40 5.83 22.53
C PRO A 599 -14.55 4.71 23.57
N GLU A 600 -14.27 5.02 24.84
CA GLU A 600 -14.33 4.02 25.90
C GLU A 600 -15.75 3.44 26.00
N PRO A 601 -15.91 2.11 26.20
CA PRO A 601 -17.21 1.56 26.51
C PRO A 601 -17.72 2.22 27.80
N PRO A 602 -18.99 2.63 27.87
CA PRO A 602 -19.53 3.31 29.04
C PRO A 602 -19.39 2.39 30.27
N LYS A 603 -18.62 2.85 31.27
CA LYS A 603 -18.43 2.18 32.56
C LYS A 603 -19.42 2.79 33.55
N GLY A 604 -20.42 2.01 33.96
CA GLY A 604 -21.41 2.43 34.96
C GLY A 604 -22.43 1.33 35.26
N PRO A 605 -23.22 1.44 36.35
CA PRO A 605 -24.29 0.50 36.65
C PRO A 605 -25.30 0.43 35.50
N GLN A 606 -25.71 -0.79 35.11
CA GLN A 606 -26.69 -1.02 34.05
C GLN A 606 -28.12 -0.83 34.59
N THR A 607 -28.45 0.38 35.02
CA THR A 607 -29.74 0.69 35.64
C THR A 607 -30.54 1.75 34.90
N ALA A 608 -29.97 2.38 33.86
CA ALA A 608 -30.69 3.37 33.07
C ALA A 608 -31.81 2.73 32.23
N VAL A 609 -32.90 3.47 32.03
CA VAL A 609 -34.03 3.08 31.18
C VAL A 609 -34.19 4.11 30.06
N LEU A 610 -34.31 3.64 28.83
CA LEU A 610 -34.62 4.49 27.68
C LEU A 610 -35.97 4.11 27.11
N LYS A 611 -36.91 5.05 27.14
CA LYS A 611 -38.24 4.93 26.56
C LYS A 611 -38.39 5.96 25.45
N GLY A 612 -39.13 5.64 24.41
CA GLY A 612 -39.40 6.64 23.38
C GLY A 612 -40.50 6.25 22.42
N CYS A 613 -40.92 7.19 21.58
CA CYS A 613 -41.90 6.90 20.54
C CYS A 613 -41.43 7.41 19.18
N VAL A 614 -41.69 6.62 18.14
CA VAL A 614 -41.29 6.87 16.77
C VAL A 614 -42.49 7.43 16.01
N TYR A 615 -42.29 8.50 15.25
CA TYR A 615 -43.37 9.16 14.50
C TYR A 615 -42.90 9.64 13.14
N HIS A 616 -43.86 9.81 12.24
CA HIS A 616 -43.67 10.42 10.94
C HIS A 616 -43.28 11.89 11.10
N PHE A 617 -42.17 12.33 10.48
CA PHE A 617 -41.65 13.69 10.63
C PHE A 617 -42.66 14.76 10.18
N ASP A 618 -43.28 14.57 9.02
CA ASP A 618 -44.25 15.52 8.46
C ASP A 618 -45.65 15.42 9.10
N THR A 619 -46.29 14.24 9.05
CA THR A 619 -47.68 14.07 9.53
C THR A 619 -47.84 13.94 11.04
N LYS A 620 -46.73 13.78 11.79
CA LYS A 620 -46.69 13.53 13.24
C LYS A 620 -47.41 12.25 13.70
N GLN A 621 -47.85 11.40 12.79
CA GLN A 621 -48.47 10.11 13.13
C GLN A 621 -47.47 9.14 13.75
N VAL A 622 -47.90 8.37 14.74
CA VAL A 622 -47.07 7.33 15.37
C VAL A 622 -46.78 6.21 14.38
N LEU A 623 -45.56 5.68 14.41
CA LEU A 623 -45.12 4.60 13.53
C LEU A 623 -45.07 3.29 14.31
N VAL A 624 -46.04 2.41 14.06
CA VAL A 624 -46.15 1.07 14.65
C VAL A 624 -45.24 0.09 13.89
N GLY A 625 -44.53 -0.78 14.62
CA GLY A 625 -43.66 -1.80 14.03
C GLY A 625 -42.31 -1.29 13.49
N ALA A 626 -41.95 -0.02 13.73
CA ALA A 626 -40.60 0.49 13.53
C ALA A 626 -39.60 -0.28 14.40
N GLN A 627 -38.46 -0.67 13.82
CA GLN A 627 -37.37 -1.36 14.51
C GLN A 627 -36.43 -0.34 15.17
N VAL A 628 -36.20 -0.52 16.47
CA VAL A 628 -35.35 0.34 17.28
C VAL A 628 -34.26 -0.51 17.89
N SER A 629 -33.02 -0.06 17.85
CA SER A 629 -31.90 -0.73 18.50
C SER A 629 -30.95 0.28 19.12
N VAL A 630 -30.32 -0.06 20.24
CA VAL A 630 -29.41 0.82 20.97
C VAL A 630 -28.04 0.18 21.04
N GLN A 631 -27.02 0.92 20.65
CA GLN A 631 -25.63 0.54 20.75
C GLN A 631 -25.06 1.07 22.07
N THR A 632 -24.67 0.13 22.91
CA THR A 632 -24.16 0.34 24.27
C THR A 632 -22.64 0.19 24.37
N GLY A 633 -21.97 0.04 23.22
CA GLY A 633 -20.52 -0.06 23.09
C GLY A 633 -20.12 -0.45 21.65
N PRO A 634 -18.82 -0.55 21.34
CA PRO A 634 -18.31 -0.81 19.99
C PRO A 634 -18.91 -2.06 19.32
N ASN A 635 -19.49 -2.97 20.11
CA ASN A 635 -19.96 -4.26 19.63
C ASN A 635 -21.18 -4.81 20.39
N ASN A 636 -21.87 -3.97 21.17
CA ASN A 636 -22.98 -4.40 22.00
C ASN A 636 -24.25 -3.64 21.61
N GLN A 637 -24.99 -4.18 20.66
CA GLN A 637 -26.26 -3.65 20.20
C GLN A 637 -27.41 -4.44 20.84
N ARG A 638 -28.33 -3.74 21.51
CA ARG A 638 -29.57 -4.31 22.01
C ARG A 638 -30.71 -3.98 21.07
N GLY A 639 -31.57 -4.97 20.80
CA GLY A 639 -32.63 -4.89 19.80
C GLY A 639 -32.28 -5.68 18.52
N PRO A 640 -33.09 -5.57 17.45
CA PRO A 640 -34.18 -4.61 17.30
C PRO A 640 -35.39 -4.95 18.17
N VAL A 641 -35.91 -3.96 18.88
CA VAL A 641 -37.25 -3.98 19.49
C VAL A 641 -38.20 -3.30 18.52
N GLN A 642 -39.40 -3.86 18.35
CA GLN A 642 -40.44 -3.24 17.54
C GLN A 642 -41.28 -2.29 18.40
N THR A 643 -41.62 -1.15 17.82
CA THR A 643 -42.57 -0.22 18.44
C THR A 643 -43.97 -0.82 18.54
N ASP A 644 -44.62 -0.58 19.66
CA ASP A 644 -45.97 -1.06 20.00
C ASP A 644 -47.10 -0.32 19.23
N GLU A 645 -48.35 -0.60 19.57
CA GLU A 645 -49.56 0.02 18.99
C GLU A 645 -49.62 1.55 19.20
N HIS A 646 -48.85 2.08 20.15
CA HIS A 646 -48.71 3.51 20.40
C HIS A 646 -47.44 4.09 19.75
N GLY A 647 -46.71 3.28 18.98
CA GLY A 647 -45.46 3.67 18.32
C GLY A 647 -44.28 3.79 19.28
N CYS A 648 -44.36 3.19 20.48
CA CYS A 648 -43.39 3.36 21.55
C CYS A 648 -42.49 2.14 21.74
N PHE A 649 -41.27 2.37 22.24
CA PHE A 649 -40.24 1.36 22.50
C PHE A 649 -39.65 1.56 23.91
N LEU A 650 -39.10 0.49 24.47
CA LEU A 650 -38.49 0.47 25.80
C LEU A 650 -37.19 -0.35 25.78
N PHE A 651 -36.13 0.21 26.36
CA PHE A 651 -34.89 -0.48 26.70
C PHE A 651 -34.58 -0.30 28.17
N GLU A 652 -34.47 -1.42 28.89
CA GLU A 652 -34.12 -1.45 30.31
C GLU A 652 -32.68 -1.92 30.52
N ARG A 653 -32.13 -1.59 31.69
CA ARG A 653 -30.77 -1.98 32.11
C ARG A 653 -29.68 -1.52 31.15
N LEU A 654 -29.74 -0.26 30.73
CA LEU A 654 -28.72 0.37 29.90
C LEU A 654 -27.61 0.96 30.77
N PRO A 655 -26.37 1.04 30.26
CA PRO A 655 -25.31 1.77 30.96
C PRO A 655 -25.59 3.27 30.91
N ALA A 656 -25.12 4.00 31.93
CA ALA A 656 -25.10 5.45 31.91
C ALA A 656 -24.01 5.97 30.96
N GLY A 657 -24.30 7.02 30.20
CA GLY A 657 -23.41 7.67 29.25
C GLY A 657 -24.06 7.92 27.88
N ASN A 658 -23.24 8.30 26.91
CA ASN A 658 -23.71 8.53 25.53
C ASN A 658 -23.88 7.21 24.79
N LEU A 659 -25.11 6.88 24.42
CA LEU A 659 -25.49 5.71 23.64
C LEU A 659 -25.95 6.12 22.25
N GLN A 660 -25.82 5.23 21.27
CA GLN A 660 -26.29 5.49 19.91
C GLN A 660 -27.53 4.67 19.60
N LEU A 661 -28.66 5.34 19.36
CA LEU A 661 -29.95 4.73 19.02
C LEU A 661 -30.13 4.69 17.50
N PHE A 662 -30.42 3.52 16.94
CA PHE A 662 -30.74 3.30 15.53
C PHE A 662 -32.21 2.96 15.37
N VAL A 663 -32.89 3.69 14.49
CA VAL A 663 -34.32 3.55 14.23
C VAL A 663 -34.55 3.38 12.74
N SER A 664 -35.25 2.32 12.36
CA SER A 664 -35.63 2.03 10.98
C SER A 664 -37.12 1.65 10.89
N ALA A 665 -37.77 2.06 9.81
CA ALA A 665 -39.13 1.67 9.49
C ALA A 665 -39.28 1.52 7.97
N ARG A 666 -40.12 0.59 7.53
CA ARG A 666 -40.30 0.33 6.09
C ARG A 666 -40.86 1.59 5.40
N GLY A 667 -40.19 2.04 4.35
CA GLY A 667 -40.55 3.27 3.64
C GLY A 667 -40.06 4.55 4.30
N PHE A 668 -39.19 4.49 5.32
CA PHE A 668 -38.59 5.65 5.99
C PHE A 668 -37.06 5.61 5.95
N VAL A 669 -36.43 6.79 5.94
CA VAL A 669 -34.96 6.93 6.02
C VAL A 669 -34.51 6.54 7.42
N ASN A 670 -33.59 5.57 7.51
CA ASN A 670 -33.01 5.14 8.77
C ASN A 670 -32.38 6.33 9.51
N ARG A 671 -32.57 6.37 10.83
CA ARG A 671 -32.07 7.46 11.67
C ARG A 671 -31.20 6.92 12.79
N SER A 672 -30.07 7.57 13.02
CA SER A 672 -29.21 7.35 14.19
C SER A 672 -29.23 8.60 15.07
N ILE A 673 -29.34 8.41 16.40
CA ILE A 673 -29.45 9.50 17.38
C ILE A 673 -28.56 9.19 18.57
N ASN A 674 -27.77 10.15 19.02
CA ASN A 674 -27.06 10.04 20.28
C ASN A 674 -28.01 10.38 21.43
N VAL A 675 -28.06 9.50 22.42
CA VAL A 675 -28.89 9.62 23.61
C VAL A 675 -27.99 9.53 24.82
N GLU A 676 -28.00 10.55 25.65
CA GLU A 676 -27.32 10.52 26.94
C GLU A 676 -28.25 9.86 27.97
N THR A 677 -27.80 8.74 28.55
CA THR A 677 -28.50 8.03 29.61
C THR A 677 -27.85 8.29 30.97
N ILE A 678 -28.66 8.47 32.01
CA ILE A 678 -28.21 8.69 33.39
C ILE A 678 -28.56 7.45 34.22
N ALA A 679 -27.68 7.06 35.14
CA ALA A 679 -27.91 5.90 36.01
C ALA A 679 -29.19 6.09 36.83
N ASP A 680 -29.97 5.02 37.00
CA ASP A 680 -31.23 4.98 37.76
C ASP A 680 -32.35 5.92 37.26
N GLU A 681 -32.19 6.54 36.08
CA GLU A 681 -33.18 7.42 35.48
C GLU A 681 -33.84 6.82 34.23
N THR A 682 -35.06 7.28 33.95
CA THR A 682 -35.77 7.00 32.70
C THR A 682 -35.69 8.20 31.77
N ILE A 683 -35.01 8.02 30.65
CA ILE A 683 -34.91 9.02 29.58
C ILE A 683 -36.01 8.77 28.56
N GLU A 684 -36.80 9.82 28.26
CA GLU A 684 -37.83 9.77 27.23
C GLU A 684 -37.39 10.49 25.95
N ILE A 685 -37.46 9.81 24.81
CA ILE A 685 -37.09 10.38 23.51
C ILE A 685 -38.19 10.29 22.47
N LYS A 686 -38.32 11.36 21.69
CA LYS A 686 -39.21 11.46 20.54
C LYS A 686 -38.38 11.34 19.27
N VAL A 687 -38.63 10.30 18.47
CA VAL A 687 -37.85 10.00 17.25
C VAL A 687 -38.66 10.21 15.98
N PRO A 688 -38.48 11.34 15.28
CA PRO A 688 -39.06 11.51 13.96
C PRO A 688 -38.34 10.69 12.89
N LEU A 689 -39.07 9.98 12.03
CA LEU A 689 -38.55 9.42 10.79
C LEU A 689 -39.12 10.16 9.58
N LYS A 690 -38.24 10.48 8.62
CA LYS A 690 -38.66 11.05 7.33
C LYS A 690 -39.00 9.91 6.37
N PRO A 691 -40.09 9.99 5.59
CA PRO A 691 -40.35 9.00 4.55
C PRO A 691 -39.16 8.96 3.58
N VAL A 692 -38.83 7.77 3.07
CA VAL A 692 -37.95 7.63 1.92
C VAL A 692 -38.67 8.32 0.79
N LYS A 693 -38.21 9.53 0.43
CA LYS A 693 -38.62 10.12 -0.84
C LYS A 693 -38.26 9.10 -1.92
N GLU A 694 -39.22 8.77 -2.80
CA GLU A 694 -38.86 8.17 -4.08
C GLU A 694 -37.72 9.00 -4.67
N LYS A 695 -36.73 8.35 -5.29
CA LYS A 695 -35.65 9.08 -5.95
C LYS A 695 -36.30 9.97 -7.00
N GLY A 696 -36.53 11.24 -6.66
CA GLY A 696 -36.80 12.27 -7.64
C GLY A 696 -35.70 12.23 -8.67
N GLY A 697 -36.05 12.61 -9.90
CA GLY A 697 -35.05 12.73 -10.95
C GLY A 697 -33.88 13.61 -10.47
N LYS A 698 -32.70 13.42 -11.05
CA LYS A 698 -31.63 14.40 -10.87
C LYS A 698 -32.00 15.66 -11.65
N ILE A 699 -31.68 16.83 -11.11
CA ILE A 699 -31.69 18.07 -11.89
C ILE A 699 -30.74 17.87 -13.07
N ARG A 700 -31.12 18.30 -14.25
CA ARG A 700 -30.25 18.18 -15.43
C ARG A 700 -29.99 19.57 -15.99
N VAL A 701 -28.72 19.92 -16.12
CA VAL A 701 -28.32 21.19 -16.72
C VAL A 701 -27.46 20.90 -17.95
N LYS A 702 -27.86 21.46 -19.09
CA LYS A 702 -27.17 21.31 -20.39
C LYS A 702 -26.87 22.66 -21.00
N GLY A 703 -25.80 22.76 -21.79
CA GLY A 703 -25.39 24.01 -22.42
C GLY A 703 -24.55 24.90 -21.51
N LEU A 704 -23.90 24.32 -20.49
CA LEU A 704 -22.94 25.06 -19.67
C LEU A 704 -21.59 25.19 -20.39
N GLU A 705 -20.99 26.37 -20.30
CA GLU A 705 -19.60 26.56 -20.70
C GLU A 705 -18.67 26.05 -19.58
N VAL A 706 -18.05 24.88 -19.79
CA VAL A 706 -17.15 24.26 -18.81
C VAL A 706 -15.75 24.14 -19.40
N THR A 707 -14.74 24.58 -18.65
CA THR A 707 -13.32 24.48 -19.02
C THR A 707 -12.50 23.90 -17.86
N ILE A 708 -11.21 23.64 -18.08
CA ILE A 708 -10.29 23.22 -17.02
C ILE A 708 -9.75 24.49 -16.35
N ALA A 709 -10.00 24.62 -15.04
CA ALA A 709 -9.55 25.74 -14.24
C ALA A 709 -8.10 25.54 -13.77
N ASP A 710 -7.81 24.38 -13.19
CA ASP A 710 -6.51 24.05 -12.61
C ASP A 710 -6.07 22.64 -13.02
N GLU A 711 -4.78 22.48 -13.36
CA GLU A 711 -4.12 21.18 -13.53
C GLU A 711 -2.79 21.19 -12.77
N ALA A 712 -2.59 20.21 -11.90
CA ALA A 712 -1.35 20.06 -11.14
C ALA A 712 -0.89 18.61 -11.12
N VAL A 713 0.42 18.39 -11.32
CA VAL A 713 1.05 17.08 -11.28
C VAL A 713 1.90 16.96 -10.02
N PHE A 714 1.65 15.93 -9.22
CA PHE A 714 2.38 15.64 -7.99
C PHE A 714 3.03 14.27 -8.08
N THR A 715 4.27 14.16 -7.61
CA THR A 715 4.93 12.87 -7.38
C THR A 715 4.87 12.61 -5.87
N ILE A 716 4.13 11.58 -5.44
CA ILE A 716 4.07 11.26 -4.00
C ILE A 716 5.28 10.39 -3.65
N GLU A 717 6.32 11.02 -3.13
CA GLU A 717 7.52 10.34 -2.64
C GLU A 717 7.41 10.02 -1.14
N ALA A 718 6.42 9.21 -0.76
CA ALA A 718 6.26 8.59 0.56
C ALA A 718 6.26 9.49 1.83
N THR A 719 6.54 10.80 1.76
CA THR A 719 6.63 11.72 2.92
C THR A 719 5.37 12.56 3.17
N GLY A 720 4.31 12.37 2.37
CA GLY A 720 2.96 12.87 2.68
C GLY A 720 2.73 14.39 2.58
N GLN A 721 3.74 15.22 2.31
CA GLN A 721 3.52 16.67 2.16
C GLN A 721 2.92 17.02 0.80
N GLN A 722 1.76 17.68 0.83
CA GLN A 722 1.08 18.23 -0.34
C GLN A 722 1.51 19.69 -0.53
N LEU A 723 2.34 19.95 -1.52
CA LEU A 723 2.73 21.31 -1.91
C LEU A 723 2.27 21.54 -3.34
N THR A 724 1.55 22.63 -3.61
CA THR A 724 1.30 23.10 -4.99
C THR A 724 2.63 23.31 -5.72
N LEU A 725 2.64 23.38 -7.05
CA LEU A 725 3.87 23.66 -7.80
C LEU A 725 4.57 24.93 -7.28
N GLU A 726 3.79 25.96 -6.95
CA GLU A 726 4.30 27.22 -6.41
C GLU A 726 4.83 27.08 -4.97
N GLN A 727 4.14 26.33 -4.12
CA GLN A 727 4.60 26.04 -2.75
C GLN A 727 5.84 25.15 -2.75
N TYR A 728 5.92 24.16 -3.64
CA TYR A 728 7.07 23.28 -3.78
C TYR A 728 8.27 24.05 -4.34
N ARG A 729 8.05 24.96 -5.29
CA ARG A 729 9.07 25.89 -5.79
C ARG A 729 9.62 26.76 -4.66
N ASN A 730 8.75 27.32 -3.82
CA ASN A 730 9.15 28.15 -2.68
C ASN A 730 9.88 27.34 -1.60
N TYR A 731 9.40 26.13 -1.31
CA TYR A 731 10.05 25.20 -0.38
C TYR A 731 11.44 24.78 -0.87
N ALA A 732 11.57 24.38 -2.15
CA ALA A 732 12.85 24.06 -2.76
C ALA A 732 13.80 25.26 -2.71
N ARG A 733 13.30 26.46 -3.01
CA ARG A 733 14.06 27.71 -2.87
C ARG A 733 14.59 27.92 -1.45
N GLU A 734 13.76 27.77 -0.43
CA GLU A 734 14.18 27.91 0.97
C GLU A 734 15.27 26.90 1.36
N ARG A 735 15.14 25.65 0.93
CA ARG A 735 16.15 24.60 1.18
C ARG A 735 17.47 24.87 0.48
N ILE A 736 17.44 25.43 -0.73
CA ILE A 736 18.65 25.84 -1.44
C ILE A 736 19.31 27.01 -0.69
N LEU A 737 18.53 28.03 -0.32
CA LEU A 737 19.02 29.22 0.40
C LEU A 737 19.59 28.89 1.80
N ALA A 738 19.09 27.83 2.45
CA ALA A 738 19.63 27.36 3.72
C ALA A 738 21.08 26.83 3.60
N ASN A 739 21.46 26.32 2.43
CA ASN A 739 22.75 25.68 2.18
C ASN A 739 23.70 26.56 1.35
N ALA A 740 23.17 27.44 0.50
CA ALA A 740 23.93 28.39 -0.30
C ALA A 740 23.25 29.76 -0.28
N LYS A 741 23.91 30.77 0.31
CA LYS A 741 23.33 32.11 0.50
C LYS A 741 23.43 32.99 -0.74
N SER A 742 24.29 32.62 -1.68
CA SER A 742 24.54 33.34 -2.93
C SER A 742 24.83 32.38 -4.08
N GLU A 743 24.74 32.87 -5.32
CA GLU A 743 25.18 32.13 -6.51
C GLU A 743 26.65 31.70 -6.41
N ASP A 744 27.50 32.53 -5.80
CA ASP A 744 28.92 32.25 -5.62
C ASP A 744 29.14 31.09 -4.64
N ASP A 745 28.37 31.04 -3.54
CA ASP A 745 28.39 29.93 -2.59
C ASP A 745 27.94 28.64 -3.27
N LEU A 746 26.84 28.69 -4.03
CA LEU A 746 26.33 27.53 -4.73
C LEU A 746 27.33 27.04 -5.78
N ARG A 747 28.01 27.96 -6.48
CA ARG A 747 29.04 27.63 -7.47
C ARG A 747 30.23 26.94 -6.80
N ALA A 748 30.68 27.42 -5.65
CA ALA A 748 31.76 26.81 -4.88
C ALA A 748 31.40 25.39 -4.40
N ILE A 749 30.15 25.15 -4.01
CA ILE A 749 29.63 23.81 -3.69
C ILE A 749 29.60 22.94 -4.94
N TRP A 750 29.14 23.47 -6.07
CA TRP A 750 28.90 22.71 -7.30
C TRP A 750 30.18 22.22 -7.98
N ILE A 751 31.25 23.02 -7.95
CA ILE A 751 32.56 22.68 -8.54
C ILE A 751 33.25 21.53 -7.79
N ASP A 752 33.03 21.43 -6.47
CA ASP A 752 33.59 20.36 -5.64
C ASP A 752 32.67 19.12 -5.66
N SER A 753 33.20 17.98 -6.12
CA SER A 753 32.41 16.75 -6.28
C SER A 753 31.85 16.22 -4.95
N ALA A 754 32.61 16.31 -3.86
CA ALA A 754 32.18 15.79 -2.57
C ALA A 754 31.11 16.69 -1.94
N ARG A 755 31.31 18.02 -2.01
CA ARG A 755 30.33 18.99 -1.53
C ARG A 755 29.06 18.98 -2.38
N ARG A 756 29.16 18.85 -3.70
CA ARG A 756 28.01 18.71 -4.60
C ARG A 756 27.18 17.47 -4.25
N LYS A 757 27.81 16.32 -4.05
CA LYS A 757 27.12 15.08 -3.66
C LYS A 757 26.42 15.22 -2.32
N ALA A 758 27.11 15.73 -1.30
CA ALA A 758 26.52 15.98 0.02
C ALA A 758 25.34 16.96 -0.06
N PHE A 759 25.48 18.05 -0.81
CA PHE A 759 24.41 19.04 -1.01
C PHE A 759 23.18 18.44 -1.71
N LEU A 760 23.37 17.63 -2.76
CA LEU A 760 22.27 16.94 -3.44
C LEU A 760 21.61 15.88 -2.54
N GLU A 761 22.39 15.21 -1.69
CA GLU A 761 21.89 14.27 -0.69
C GLU A 761 21.06 14.98 0.39
N ASP A 762 21.50 16.13 0.89
CA ASP A 762 20.76 16.95 1.85
C ASP A 762 19.44 17.50 1.27
N LEU A 763 19.46 17.93 0.00
CA LEU A 763 18.25 18.30 -0.72
C LEU A 763 17.30 17.09 -0.87
N SER A 764 17.84 15.93 -1.25
CA SER A 764 17.08 14.68 -1.37
C SER A 764 16.45 14.25 -0.04
N ASN A 765 17.19 14.34 1.07
CA ASN A 765 16.69 14.07 2.42
C ASN A 765 15.57 15.03 2.83
N SER A 766 15.57 16.23 2.23
CA SER A 766 14.51 17.23 2.38
C SER A 766 13.39 17.11 1.33
N SER A 767 13.35 16.02 0.55
CA SER A 767 12.39 15.79 -0.56
C SER A 767 12.46 16.83 -1.68
N VAL A 768 13.62 17.46 -1.90
CA VAL A 768 13.89 18.38 -3.00
C VAL A 768 14.77 17.68 -4.04
N HIS A 769 14.20 17.41 -5.21
CA HIS A 769 14.91 16.79 -6.33
C HIS A 769 15.01 17.76 -7.51
N PRO A 770 16.15 18.43 -7.73
CA PRO A 770 16.28 19.48 -8.76
C PRO A 770 15.95 18.98 -10.17
N GLN A 771 16.36 17.77 -10.55
CA GLN A 771 16.03 17.21 -11.86
C GLN A 771 14.52 16.96 -12.05
N VAL A 772 13.83 16.56 -10.98
CA VAL A 772 12.37 16.32 -11.01
C VAL A 772 11.63 17.65 -11.13
N LEU A 773 12.07 18.66 -10.39
CA LEU A 773 11.48 20.00 -10.46
C LEU A 773 11.71 20.65 -11.83
N ALA A 774 12.87 20.43 -12.44
CA ALA A 774 13.18 20.87 -13.80
C ALA A 774 12.25 20.21 -14.83
N GLU A 775 11.97 18.91 -14.68
CA GLU A 775 11.01 18.20 -15.54
C GLU A 775 9.58 18.73 -15.39
N ILE A 776 9.12 18.99 -14.16
CA ILE A 776 7.77 19.51 -13.91
C ILE A 776 7.57 20.89 -14.53
N LEU A 777 8.62 21.70 -14.62
CA LEU A 777 8.61 23.05 -15.20
C LEU A 777 8.92 23.08 -16.71
N ASP A 778 9.00 21.93 -17.37
CA ASP A 778 9.38 21.80 -18.78
C ASP A 778 10.78 22.39 -19.09
N GLN A 779 11.71 22.20 -18.15
CA GLN A 779 13.10 22.69 -18.20
C GLN A 779 14.12 21.55 -18.09
N SER A 780 13.80 20.36 -18.61
CA SER A 780 14.63 19.15 -18.47
C SER A 780 16.03 19.24 -19.13
N ASP A 781 16.17 20.12 -20.11
CA ASP A 781 17.42 20.42 -20.80
C ASP A 781 18.31 21.43 -20.05
N ALA A 782 17.77 22.10 -19.02
CA ALA A 782 18.51 23.02 -18.18
C ALA A 782 19.71 22.33 -17.52
N ASP A 783 20.81 23.06 -17.38
CA ASP A 783 21.87 22.61 -16.49
C ASP A 783 21.40 22.68 -15.03
N ALA A 784 21.71 21.65 -14.25
CA ALA A 784 21.22 21.54 -12.88
C ALA A 784 21.73 22.68 -11.97
N PHE A 785 22.91 23.25 -12.22
CA PHE A 785 23.37 24.44 -11.51
C PHE A 785 22.53 25.66 -11.87
N ASP A 786 22.32 25.93 -13.16
CA ASP A 786 21.52 27.08 -13.60
C ASP A 786 20.08 26.98 -13.14
N PHE A 787 19.54 25.77 -13.13
CA PHE A 787 18.21 25.51 -12.62
C PHE A 787 18.08 25.84 -11.12
N LEU A 788 19.06 25.43 -10.31
CA LEU A 788 19.11 25.78 -8.90
C LEU A 788 19.29 27.29 -8.68
N CYS A 789 20.15 27.93 -9.48
CA CYS A 789 20.35 29.38 -9.44
C CYS A 789 19.08 30.14 -9.82
N HIS A 790 18.39 29.70 -10.87
CA HIS A 790 17.11 30.23 -11.31
C HIS A 790 16.05 30.15 -10.20
N LEU A 791 15.95 29.01 -9.52
CA LEU A 791 15.01 28.81 -8.42
C LEU A 791 15.33 29.66 -7.19
N ALA A 792 16.60 29.75 -6.81
CA ALA A 792 17.02 30.41 -5.57
C ALA A 792 17.18 31.92 -5.72
N PHE A 793 17.81 32.36 -6.81
CA PHE A 793 18.31 33.72 -7.02
C PHE A 793 17.65 34.44 -8.20
N GLY A 794 16.84 33.75 -9.01
CA GLY A 794 16.16 34.34 -10.18
C GLY A 794 17.07 34.54 -11.39
N SER A 795 18.20 33.82 -11.44
CA SER A 795 19.18 33.91 -12.52
C SER A 795 18.59 33.42 -13.86
N PRO A 796 19.10 33.90 -15.01
CA PRO A 796 18.72 33.36 -16.32
C PRO A 796 19.00 31.86 -16.41
N LEU A 797 18.01 31.10 -16.84
CA LEU A 797 18.15 29.66 -17.04
C LEU A 797 18.93 29.40 -18.33
N ARG A 798 19.86 28.44 -18.28
CA ARG A 798 20.66 28.01 -19.43
C ARG A 798 20.63 26.50 -19.57
N VAL A 799 20.67 26.04 -20.81
CA VAL A 799 20.69 24.61 -21.11
C VAL A 799 22.11 24.07 -21.18
N ARG A 800 22.27 22.76 -20.98
CA ARG A 800 23.59 22.11 -20.97
C ARG A 800 24.34 22.30 -22.29
N SER A 801 23.63 22.33 -23.41
CA SER A 801 24.19 22.59 -24.74
C SER A 801 24.83 23.97 -24.85
N GLU A 802 24.13 25.01 -24.37
CA GLU A 802 24.64 26.39 -24.33
C GLU A 802 25.89 26.51 -23.47
N ARG A 803 25.92 25.87 -22.30
CA ARG A 803 27.13 25.85 -21.45
C ARG A 803 28.31 25.18 -22.12
N ALA A 804 28.09 24.03 -22.75
CA ALA A 804 29.14 23.32 -23.46
C ALA A 804 29.68 24.16 -24.63
N GLU A 805 28.80 24.83 -25.38
CA GLU A 805 29.18 25.68 -26.50
C GLU A 805 29.91 26.95 -26.05
N ALA A 806 29.43 27.61 -24.99
CA ALA A 806 30.11 28.76 -24.38
C ALA A 806 31.51 28.40 -23.89
N PHE A 807 31.66 27.22 -23.25
CA PHE A 807 32.97 26.70 -22.87
C PHE A 807 33.88 26.51 -24.08
N ILE A 808 33.40 25.87 -25.15
CA ILE A 808 34.19 25.65 -26.37
C ILE A 808 34.65 27.00 -26.93
N ASN A 809 33.76 27.97 -27.06
CA ASN A 809 34.08 29.27 -27.67
C ASN A 809 35.05 30.09 -26.83
N ARG A 810 34.87 30.10 -25.49
CA ARG A 810 35.67 30.94 -24.59
C ARG A 810 37.01 30.31 -24.20
N GLU A 811 37.05 29.01 -23.97
CA GLU A 811 38.19 28.30 -23.36
C GLU A 811 39.12 27.68 -24.40
N GLN A 812 39.21 28.24 -25.60
CA GLN A 812 40.10 27.76 -26.67
C GLN A 812 41.56 27.65 -26.20
N ALA A 813 42.06 28.61 -25.43
CA ALA A 813 43.42 28.55 -24.87
C ALA A 813 43.62 27.36 -23.91
N PHE A 814 42.61 27.01 -23.11
CA PHE A 814 42.64 25.82 -22.26
C PHE A 814 42.63 24.54 -23.10
N ILE A 815 41.78 24.47 -24.12
CA ILE A 815 41.66 23.30 -25.00
C ILE A 815 42.97 23.08 -25.80
N HIS A 816 43.55 24.15 -26.34
CA HIS A 816 44.74 24.10 -27.19
C HIS A 816 46.06 23.82 -26.44
N ARG A 817 46.11 24.02 -25.11
CA ARG A 817 47.30 23.68 -24.32
C ARG A 817 47.51 22.16 -24.18
N HIS A 818 46.49 21.37 -24.50
CA HIS A 818 46.52 19.91 -24.43
C HIS A 818 46.86 19.31 -25.80
N GLY A 819 47.57 18.17 -25.82
CA GLY A 819 47.86 17.44 -27.05
C GLY A 819 46.59 16.90 -27.74
N GLU A 820 46.71 16.49 -29.00
CA GLU A 820 45.58 16.11 -29.85
C GLU A 820 44.65 15.05 -29.21
N ASP A 821 45.22 13.99 -28.64
CA ASP A 821 44.45 12.93 -27.96
C ASP A 821 43.72 13.45 -26.70
N ALA A 822 44.36 14.31 -25.91
CA ALA A 822 43.75 14.90 -24.72
C ALA A 822 42.65 15.91 -25.08
N ARG A 823 42.83 16.66 -26.17
CA ARG A 823 41.80 17.54 -26.74
C ARG A 823 40.57 16.75 -27.18
N ARG A 824 40.76 15.62 -27.86
CA ARG A 824 39.66 14.72 -28.26
C ARG A 824 38.87 14.23 -27.05
N VAL A 825 39.56 13.85 -25.96
CA VAL A 825 38.91 13.47 -24.70
C VAL A 825 38.11 14.63 -24.10
N ILE A 826 38.64 15.85 -24.08
CA ILE A 826 37.92 17.03 -23.54
C ILE A 826 36.63 17.30 -24.32
N LEU A 827 36.68 17.25 -25.66
CA LEU A 827 35.50 17.49 -26.50
C LEU A 827 34.43 16.41 -26.29
N GLU A 828 34.82 15.14 -26.22
CA GLU A 828 33.90 14.04 -25.94
C GLU A 828 33.29 14.16 -24.53
N LEU A 829 34.06 14.60 -23.53
CA LEU A 829 33.53 14.86 -22.17
C LEU A 829 32.48 15.98 -22.19
N LEU A 830 32.64 17.00 -23.02
CA LEU A 830 31.63 18.05 -23.20
C LEU A 830 30.36 17.51 -23.86
N ASP A 831 30.48 16.60 -24.83
CA ASP A 831 29.31 15.96 -25.43
C ASP A 831 28.59 15.04 -24.44
N LYS A 832 29.31 14.30 -23.59
CA LYS A 832 28.68 13.57 -22.49
C LYS A 832 28.03 14.52 -21.49
N TYR A 833 28.66 15.65 -21.17
CA TYR A 833 28.09 16.68 -20.31
C TYR A 833 26.76 17.25 -20.86
N ARG A 834 26.63 17.45 -22.18
CA ARG A 834 25.35 17.88 -22.80
C ARG A 834 24.18 16.96 -22.45
N VAL A 835 24.47 15.66 -22.34
CA VAL A 835 23.48 14.61 -22.06
C VAL A 835 23.27 14.39 -20.56
N GLY A 836 24.36 14.27 -19.78
CA GLY A 836 24.32 13.80 -18.40
C GLY A 836 24.78 14.82 -17.35
N GLY A 837 25.05 16.05 -17.74
CA GLY A 837 25.49 17.12 -16.84
C GLY A 837 26.89 16.90 -16.25
N ILE A 838 27.19 17.64 -15.18
CA ILE A 838 28.53 17.72 -14.57
C ILE A 838 29.08 16.37 -14.08
N ASP A 839 28.22 15.41 -13.77
CA ASP A 839 28.64 14.07 -13.31
C ASP A 839 29.32 13.26 -14.41
N GLN A 840 29.16 13.65 -15.68
CA GLN A 840 29.90 13.07 -16.80
C GLN A 840 31.35 13.57 -16.91
N ILE A 841 31.76 14.49 -16.04
CA ILE A 841 33.13 15.03 -15.97
C ILE A 841 33.88 14.42 -14.77
N GLU A 842 33.39 13.28 -14.27
CA GLU A 842 34.04 12.50 -13.21
C GLU A 842 34.80 11.29 -13.79
N PRO A 843 35.86 10.78 -13.10
CA PRO A 843 36.69 9.69 -13.63
C PRO A 843 35.93 8.41 -14.01
N GLU A 844 34.76 8.16 -13.42
CA GLU A 844 33.90 7.01 -13.69
C GLU A 844 33.41 6.98 -15.14
N VAL A 845 33.29 8.13 -15.81
CA VAL A 845 32.87 8.23 -17.22
C VAL A 845 33.80 7.47 -18.15
N PHE A 846 35.07 7.27 -17.78
CA PHE A 846 36.03 6.56 -18.63
C PHE A 846 35.77 5.06 -18.76
N SER A 847 34.77 4.53 -18.03
CA SER A 847 34.27 3.16 -18.18
C SER A 847 33.21 3.00 -19.27
N VAL A 848 32.70 4.10 -19.84
CA VAL A 848 31.66 4.08 -20.87
C VAL A 848 32.21 4.41 -22.26
N SER A 849 31.50 4.03 -23.33
CA SER A 849 31.91 4.32 -24.72
C SER A 849 31.82 5.83 -25.04
N PRO A 850 32.78 6.41 -25.79
CA PRO A 850 33.90 5.75 -26.47
C PRO A 850 35.19 5.62 -25.63
N PHE A 851 35.20 6.13 -24.39
CA PHE A 851 36.40 6.14 -23.54
C PHE A 851 36.93 4.75 -23.21
N HIS A 852 36.03 3.77 -23.01
CA HIS A 852 36.41 2.37 -22.81
C HIS A 852 37.22 1.83 -24.00
N GLU A 853 36.76 2.10 -25.23
CA GLU A 853 37.43 1.68 -26.47
C GLU A 853 38.78 2.39 -26.67
N TRP A 854 38.93 3.59 -26.11
CA TRP A 854 40.20 4.34 -26.11
C TRP A 854 41.18 3.86 -25.02
N GLY A 855 40.87 2.76 -24.32
CA GLY A 855 41.73 2.13 -23.30
C GLY A 855 41.40 2.55 -21.86
N GLY A 856 40.21 3.11 -21.65
CA GLY A 856 39.65 3.44 -20.35
C GLY A 856 40.48 4.43 -19.53
N ALA A 857 40.21 4.47 -18.22
CA ALA A 857 40.82 5.45 -17.31
C ALA A 857 42.36 5.41 -17.31
N VAL A 858 42.97 4.22 -17.50
CA VAL A 858 44.43 4.06 -17.49
C VAL A 858 45.07 4.76 -18.68
N LYS A 859 44.65 4.44 -19.91
CA LYS A 859 45.22 5.01 -21.12
C LYS A 859 44.88 6.49 -21.26
N ILE A 860 43.67 6.89 -20.89
CA ILE A 860 43.27 8.29 -20.85
C ILE A 860 44.10 9.07 -19.83
N SER A 861 44.44 8.50 -18.66
CA SER A 861 45.30 9.22 -17.71
C SER A 861 46.70 9.52 -18.27
N GLN A 862 47.23 8.68 -19.16
CA GLN A 862 48.53 8.87 -19.78
C GLN A 862 48.53 10.04 -20.77
N THR A 863 47.43 10.26 -21.52
CA THR A 863 47.32 11.39 -22.47
C THR A 863 47.37 12.76 -21.77
N PHE A 864 46.97 12.82 -20.50
CA PHE A 864 47.08 14.03 -19.66
C PHE A 864 48.40 14.10 -18.86
N GLY A 865 49.32 13.15 -19.03
CA GLY A 865 50.60 13.08 -18.31
C GLY A 865 50.50 12.49 -16.90
N GLY A 866 49.52 11.62 -16.67
CA GLY A 866 49.33 10.79 -15.47
C GLY A 866 48.05 11.10 -14.68
N PRO A 867 47.62 10.21 -13.76
CA PRO A 867 46.36 10.34 -13.01
C PRO A 867 46.21 11.65 -12.22
N LYS A 868 47.31 12.18 -11.66
CA LYS A 868 47.30 13.45 -10.93
C LYS A 868 46.98 14.64 -11.84
N LYS A 869 47.56 14.67 -13.05
CA LYS A 869 47.32 15.74 -14.03
C LYS A 869 45.93 15.62 -14.64
N LEU A 870 45.44 14.41 -14.91
CA LEU A 870 44.05 14.18 -15.33
C LEU A 870 43.06 14.74 -14.30
N ARG A 871 43.19 14.39 -13.02
CA ARG A 871 42.32 14.94 -11.95
C ARG A 871 42.38 16.47 -11.88
N LYS A 872 43.57 17.07 -12.04
CA LYS A 872 43.73 18.52 -12.09
C LYS A 872 42.99 19.13 -13.29
N SER A 873 43.12 18.53 -14.48
CA SER A 873 42.44 19.00 -15.70
C SER A 873 40.92 18.86 -15.62
N LEU A 874 40.39 17.75 -15.07
CA LEU A 874 38.95 17.60 -14.86
C LEU A 874 38.40 18.62 -13.87
N ARG A 875 39.13 18.91 -12.78
CA ARG A 875 38.75 19.96 -11.84
C ARG A 875 38.74 21.33 -12.50
N GLU A 876 39.79 21.67 -13.25
CA GLU A 876 39.89 22.95 -13.97
C GLU A 876 38.82 23.08 -15.06
N MET A 877 38.43 21.97 -15.71
CA MET A 877 37.31 21.93 -16.66
C MET A 877 35.98 22.26 -15.95
N ARG A 878 35.70 21.66 -14.79
CA ARG A 878 34.50 22.00 -13.98
C ARG A 878 34.51 23.46 -13.56
N GLU A 879 35.63 23.97 -13.07
CA GLU A 879 35.77 25.40 -12.69
C GLU A 879 35.44 26.32 -13.87
N ARG A 880 35.98 26.02 -15.05
CA ARG A 880 35.79 26.83 -16.26
C ARG A 880 34.37 26.71 -16.83
N ILE A 881 33.72 25.54 -16.80
CA ILE A 881 32.32 25.40 -17.26
C ILE A 881 31.38 26.35 -16.50
N TYR A 882 31.64 26.57 -15.22
CA TYR A 882 30.80 27.41 -14.36
C TYR A 882 31.34 28.82 -14.09
N ALA A 883 32.41 29.24 -14.77
CA ALA A 883 33.07 30.53 -14.53
C ALA A 883 32.26 31.78 -14.98
N GLU A 884 31.12 31.61 -15.65
CA GLU A 884 30.27 32.75 -16.04
C GLU A 884 29.52 33.31 -14.82
N GLY A 885 29.77 34.60 -14.55
CA GLY A 885 29.36 35.33 -13.35
C GLY A 885 30.46 36.24 -12.77
N LEU A 886 31.73 36.04 -13.16
CA LEU A 886 32.87 36.85 -12.67
C LEU A 886 33.18 38.11 -13.51
N ALA A 887 32.38 38.41 -14.53
CA ALA A 887 32.47 39.67 -15.26
C ALA A 887 31.45 40.67 -14.68
N LYS A 888 31.94 41.59 -13.86
CA LYS A 888 31.29 42.90 -13.67
C LYS A 888 31.50 43.76 -14.92
#